data_AF-A0A6N7BY43-F1
#
_entry.id   AF-A0A6N7BY43-F1
#
_cell.length_a   1.000
_cell.length_b   1.000
_cell.length_c   1.000
_cell.angle_alpha   90.00
_cell.angle_beta   90.00
_cell.angle_gamma   90.00
#
_symmetry.space_group_name_H-M   'P 1'
#
loop_
_entity.id
_entity.type
_entity.pdbx_description
1 polymer ?
#
loop_
_entity_poly.entity_id
_entity_poly.type
_entity_poly.pdbx_seq_one_letter_code
_entity_poly.pdbx_strand_id
1 'polypeptide(L)'
;MTTVEKLLTNLSVARTEFKVNNRSVLSSFVKPPFFEQVNILNYEHSIALVGGRGSGKTMYLRYFSHWTQFGDGVNAQIDDLKNIVLYWKPDTIFSRAIERRDLSPILEDAFFQSLITIEITKEIIGLIRNTINHFPLEAEEINLEKEVIALISRIYDIEVNDIKNVVFELDLLFQTIYSNILSGNMLKSLIPNLLIRTILEKLKSYSLFSNTSFKIYIDEFENFTLNQQAFINALRKHSDGFISWNVAYKAHAEISNYVHTNSQNSEQLQKQNDYREVNIDQIIEDSNKLDINNFFSKILMVAIDKIKYSECSFEQSSENVKNMLVHHTVSSIIKSYSKENSGFLSRLSKELRTSDDGLEEELVQRVLLKPDLAVALVAIKGQRNFKPNSIDRYLLNNLSDAEEKSLEEKIRHYAPSGVFKLNITSAYNNIPIYSGFDRFMILSSSNVRHFLELCYQTFQLHLKSKDGQQNLELDDLFNISNDTMHKAANITSAKLLNEVTSFAPMGQRLNIIVQRLGELFRIKHQLTPITEPEINHFGIVTDSLDEQMQKVLNQALCWNVLIQHEVTKEKNNIDINKYDYQLNPIYAPAFGISYRKMHKKKFSSEELDILFNANNEQWIKYRDSMEKNNNSISFKADTQAELF
;
A
#
# COMPACT_ATOMS: atom_id res chain seq x y z
N MET A 1 7.72 13.98 -28.72
CA MET A 1 8.27 13.53 -27.44
C MET A 1 9.50 12.70 -27.71
N THR A 2 10.60 12.99 -27.02
CA THR A 2 11.74 12.08 -26.96
C THR A 2 11.33 10.76 -26.27
N THR A 3 12.07 9.67 -26.48
CA THR A 3 11.84 8.37 -25.79
C THR A 3 11.78 8.56 -24.27
N VAL A 4 12.60 9.48 -23.76
CA VAL A 4 12.70 9.89 -22.35
C VAL A 4 11.43 10.57 -21.84
N GLU A 5 10.91 11.56 -22.56
CA GLU A 5 9.66 12.24 -22.19
C GLU A 5 8.48 11.26 -22.21
N LYS A 6 8.46 10.33 -23.17
CA LYS A 6 7.43 9.30 -23.27
C LYS A 6 7.47 8.35 -22.06
N LEU A 7 8.66 7.93 -21.62
CA LEU A 7 8.86 7.09 -20.44
C LEU A 7 8.36 7.75 -19.16
N LEU A 8 8.79 8.99 -18.88
CA LEU A 8 8.36 9.71 -17.68
C LEU A 8 6.86 10.00 -17.70
N THR A 9 6.29 10.31 -18.87
CA THR A 9 4.85 10.48 -19.04
C THR A 9 4.10 9.18 -18.73
N ASN A 10 4.56 8.04 -19.26
CA ASN A 10 3.92 6.75 -19.03
C ASN A 10 3.99 6.33 -17.56
N LEU A 11 5.15 6.47 -16.89
CA LEU A 11 5.29 6.19 -15.46
C LEU A 11 4.43 7.13 -14.60
N SER A 12 4.35 8.41 -14.94
CA SER A 12 3.50 9.38 -14.24
C SER A 12 2.02 8.99 -14.32
N VAL A 13 1.57 8.54 -15.50
CA VAL A 13 0.20 8.03 -15.70
C VAL A 13 -0.01 6.73 -14.91
N ALA A 14 0.89 5.75 -15.00
CA ALA A 14 0.74 4.47 -14.29
C ALA A 14 0.71 4.62 -12.76
N ARG A 15 1.41 5.62 -12.22
CA ARG A 15 1.40 5.91 -10.79
C ARG A 15 0.12 6.60 -10.31
N THR A 16 -0.51 7.38 -11.18
CA THR A 16 -1.71 8.11 -10.83
C THR A 16 -2.93 7.27 -11.17
N GLU A 17 -3.92 7.26 -10.27
CA GLU A 17 -5.25 6.74 -10.59
C GLU A 17 -6.01 7.77 -11.45
N PHE A 18 -5.33 8.40 -12.41
CA PHE A 18 -6.00 9.34 -13.29
C PHE A 18 -7.11 8.57 -14.00
N LYS A 19 -8.32 9.18 -14.03
CA LYS A 19 -9.47 8.71 -14.81
C LYS A 19 -9.00 8.54 -16.26
N VAL A 20 -8.47 7.37 -16.58
CA VAL A 20 -8.32 6.97 -17.96
C VAL A 20 -9.76 6.97 -18.44
N ASN A 21 -10.09 7.83 -19.41
CA ASN A 21 -11.41 7.82 -20.07
C ASN A 21 -11.76 6.41 -20.60
N ASN A 22 -10.76 5.52 -20.68
CA ASN A 22 -10.91 4.11 -20.95
C ASN A 22 -11.25 3.32 -19.66
N ARG A 23 -12.45 2.72 -19.65
CA ARG A 23 -12.93 1.87 -18.55
C ARG A 23 -12.20 0.52 -18.51
N SER A 24 -11.74 0.02 -19.66
CA SER A 24 -10.91 -1.19 -19.75
C SER A 24 -9.49 -0.98 -19.21
N VAL A 25 -8.94 -2.02 -18.57
CA VAL A 25 -7.55 -2.04 -18.07
C VAL A 25 -6.68 -3.09 -18.77
N LEU A 26 -7.15 -3.68 -19.87
CA LEU A 26 -6.48 -4.80 -20.55
C LEU A 26 -5.00 -4.54 -20.85
N SER A 27 -4.68 -3.35 -21.38
CA SER A 27 -3.32 -2.99 -21.79
C SER A 27 -2.36 -2.70 -20.63
N SER A 28 -2.88 -2.53 -19.41
CA SER A 28 -2.10 -2.17 -18.23
C SER A 28 -2.18 -3.20 -17.10
N PHE A 29 -3.00 -4.25 -17.25
CA PHE A 29 -3.13 -5.28 -16.23
C PHE A 29 -1.96 -6.26 -16.25
N VAL A 30 -1.40 -6.49 -15.07
CA VAL A 30 -0.42 -7.53 -14.82
C VAL A 30 -1.06 -8.52 -13.86
N LYS A 31 -1.07 -9.80 -14.22
CA LYS A 31 -1.61 -10.87 -13.36
C LYS A 31 -0.80 -10.92 -12.04
N PRO A 32 -1.44 -10.72 -10.88
CA PRO A 32 -0.77 -10.88 -9.59
C PRO A 32 -0.42 -12.35 -9.31
N PRO A 33 0.53 -12.63 -8.40
CA PRO A 33 0.94 -14.00 -8.08
C PRO A 33 -0.20 -14.87 -7.54
N PHE A 34 -1.21 -14.25 -6.93
CA PHE A 34 -2.38 -14.93 -6.37
C PHE A 34 -3.56 -15.07 -7.35
N PHE A 35 -3.39 -14.70 -8.63
CA PHE A 35 -4.50 -14.61 -9.58
C PHE A 35 -5.31 -15.90 -9.73
N GLU A 36 -4.66 -17.06 -9.65
CA GLU A 36 -5.35 -18.36 -9.72
C GLU A 36 -6.02 -18.76 -8.39
N GLN A 37 -5.44 -18.34 -7.26
CA GLN A 37 -5.93 -18.68 -5.92
C GLN A 37 -7.18 -17.86 -5.55
N VAL A 38 -7.15 -16.58 -5.91
CA VAL A 38 -8.29 -15.69 -5.80
C VAL A 38 -8.73 -15.40 -7.22
N ASN A 39 -9.81 -16.05 -7.65
CA ASN A 39 -10.55 -15.66 -8.83
C ASN A 39 -11.96 -15.27 -8.39
N ILE A 40 -12.27 -13.98 -8.42
CA ILE A 40 -13.54 -13.44 -7.90
C ILE A 40 -14.77 -13.93 -8.68
N LEU A 41 -14.58 -14.42 -9.91
CA LEU A 41 -15.65 -15.03 -10.69
C LEU A 41 -16.13 -16.35 -10.11
N ASN A 42 -15.29 -17.07 -9.35
CA ASN A 42 -15.60 -18.42 -8.88
C ASN A 42 -16.37 -18.48 -7.56
N TYR A 43 -16.55 -17.35 -6.87
CA TYR A 43 -17.23 -17.32 -5.58
C TYR A 43 -18.75 -17.22 -5.73
N GLU A 44 -19.50 -18.15 -5.14
CA GLU A 44 -20.97 -18.12 -5.18
C GLU A 44 -21.59 -17.16 -4.14
N HIS A 45 -20.86 -16.86 -3.06
CA HIS A 45 -21.30 -15.95 -1.99
C HIS A 45 -20.78 -14.52 -2.20
N SER A 46 -21.40 -13.56 -1.50
CA SER A 46 -20.90 -12.18 -1.41
C SER A 46 -19.43 -12.16 -0.93
N ILE A 47 -18.60 -11.36 -1.61
CA ILE A 47 -17.20 -11.11 -1.26
C ILE A 47 -17.02 -9.69 -0.74
N ALA A 48 -16.19 -9.57 0.29
CA ALA A 48 -15.50 -8.34 0.67
C ALA A 48 -14.03 -8.43 0.25
N LEU A 49 -13.62 -7.66 -0.77
CA LEU A 49 -12.22 -7.58 -1.22
C LEU A 49 -11.48 -6.47 -0.46
N VAL A 50 -10.51 -6.86 0.36
CA VAL A 50 -9.84 -5.98 1.33
C VAL A 50 -8.37 -5.83 1.01
N GLY A 51 -7.79 -4.69 1.35
CA GLY A 51 -6.36 -4.40 1.19
C GLY A 51 -6.08 -2.91 1.37
N GLY A 52 -4.82 -2.52 1.51
CA GLY A 52 -4.40 -1.16 1.79
C GLY A 52 -4.57 -0.19 0.61
N ARG A 53 -4.37 1.10 0.85
CA ARG A 53 -4.39 2.10 -0.23
C ARG A 53 -3.24 1.83 -1.21
N GLY A 54 -3.54 1.64 -2.50
CA GLY A 54 -2.50 1.40 -3.52
C GLY A 54 -2.10 -0.07 -3.70
N SER A 55 -2.83 -1.02 -3.08
CA SER A 55 -2.59 -2.46 -3.23
C SER A 55 -3.07 -3.07 -4.56
N GLY A 56 -3.80 -2.30 -5.37
CA GLY A 56 -4.26 -2.74 -6.69
C GLY A 56 -5.69 -3.31 -6.73
N LYS A 57 -6.46 -3.27 -5.63
CA LYS A 57 -7.88 -3.70 -5.58
C LYS A 57 -8.71 -3.21 -6.77
N THR A 58 -8.73 -1.89 -7.00
CA THR A 58 -9.46 -1.25 -8.09
C THR A 58 -9.02 -1.78 -9.46
N MET A 59 -7.72 -1.95 -9.67
CA MET A 59 -7.17 -2.49 -10.92
C MET A 59 -7.63 -3.94 -11.14
N TYR A 60 -7.62 -4.73 -10.07
CA TYR A 60 -8.05 -6.12 -10.07
C TYR A 60 -9.56 -6.25 -10.34
N LEU A 61 -10.42 -5.46 -9.69
CA LEU A 61 -11.86 -5.42 -9.97
C LEU A 61 -12.16 -4.98 -11.40
N ARG A 62 -11.51 -3.92 -11.88
CA ARG A 62 -11.67 -3.44 -13.26
C ARG A 62 -11.25 -4.47 -14.30
N TYR A 63 -10.25 -5.29 -14.00
CA TYR A 63 -9.85 -6.37 -14.89
C TYR A 63 -10.97 -7.39 -15.08
N PHE A 64 -11.64 -7.82 -14.01
CA PHE A 64 -12.75 -8.77 -14.12
C PHE A 64 -14.05 -8.14 -14.61
N SER A 65 -14.18 -6.81 -14.55
CA SER A 65 -15.38 -6.12 -15.05
C SER A 65 -15.62 -6.35 -16.55
N HIS A 66 -16.89 -6.27 -16.94
CA HIS A 66 -17.30 -6.43 -18.34
C HIS A 66 -16.59 -5.47 -19.30
N TRP A 67 -16.19 -4.28 -18.83
CA TRP A 67 -15.42 -3.31 -19.62
C TRP A 67 -14.08 -3.85 -20.11
N THR A 68 -13.46 -4.73 -19.33
CA THR A 68 -12.19 -5.35 -19.71
C THR A 68 -12.45 -6.70 -20.37
N GLN A 69 -13.29 -7.55 -19.77
CA GLN A 69 -13.51 -8.93 -20.26
C GLN A 69 -14.21 -8.99 -21.62
N PHE A 70 -15.04 -8.01 -21.96
CA PHE A 70 -15.73 -7.90 -23.25
C PHE A 70 -15.37 -6.60 -23.96
N GLY A 71 -14.21 -6.00 -23.64
CA GLY A 71 -13.72 -4.80 -24.32
C GLY A 71 -13.02 -5.10 -25.64
N ASP A 72 -12.64 -4.05 -26.37
CA ASP A 72 -11.93 -4.18 -27.64
C ASP A 72 -10.60 -4.95 -27.49
N GLY A 73 -10.34 -5.89 -28.40
CA GLY A 73 -9.11 -6.66 -28.45
C GLY A 73 -9.02 -7.86 -27.49
N VAL A 74 -10.13 -8.21 -26.82
CA VAL A 74 -10.31 -9.49 -26.14
C VAL A 74 -10.93 -10.52 -27.08
N ASN A 75 -10.52 -11.78 -26.97
CA ASN A 75 -11.14 -12.89 -27.68
C ASN A 75 -12.08 -13.65 -26.73
N ALA A 76 -13.19 -13.01 -26.36
CA ALA A 76 -14.14 -13.54 -25.39
C ALA A 76 -14.84 -14.80 -25.94
N GLN A 77 -15.02 -15.80 -25.09
CA GLN A 77 -15.75 -17.02 -25.39
C GLN A 77 -17.12 -17.00 -24.69
N ILE A 78 -18.05 -17.84 -25.16
CA ILE A 78 -19.40 -17.92 -24.58
C ILE A 78 -19.33 -18.32 -23.10
N ASP A 79 -18.39 -19.20 -22.71
CA ASP A 79 -18.21 -19.61 -21.32
C ASP A 79 -17.80 -18.45 -20.38
N ASP A 80 -17.20 -17.38 -20.91
CA ASP A 80 -16.83 -16.18 -20.13
C ASP A 80 -18.07 -15.42 -19.65
N LEU A 81 -19.24 -15.63 -20.29
CA LEU A 81 -20.51 -15.03 -19.89
C LEU A 81 -21.16 -15.73 -18.69
N LYS A 82 -20.60 -16.86 -18.21
CA LYS A 82 -21.15 -17.57 -17.04
C LYS A 82 -21.15 -16.68 -15.79
N ASN A 83 -20.11 -15.86 -15.61
CA ASN A 83 -19.99 -14.95 -14.47
C ASN A 83 -19.58 -13.57 -14.97
N ILE A 84 -20.48 -12.58 -14.85
CA ILE A 84 -20.23 -11.22 -15.33
C ILE A 84 -20.13 -10.25 -14.17
N VAL A 85 -19.06 -9.45 -14.15
CA VAL A 85 -18.84 -8.42 -13.13
C VAL A 85 -19.31 -7.05 -13.63
N LEU A 86 -20.26 -6.47 -12.89
CA LEU A 86 -20.67 -5.06 -12.97
C LEU A 86 -19.90 -4.28 -11.91
N TYR A 87 -19.08 -3.33 -12.34
CA TYR A 87 -18.18 -2.59 -11.46
C TYR A 87 -18.68 -1.16 -11.27
N TRP A 88 -18.89 -0.76 -10.01
CA TRP A 88 -19.28 0.59 -9.66
C TRP A 88 -18.31 1.19 -8.63
N LYS A 89 -17.78 2.37 -8.97
CA LYS A 89 -17.02 3.21 -8.04
C LYS A 89 -17.84 4.48 -7.74
N PRO A 90 -18.37 4.64 -6.52
CA PRO A 90 -19.23 5.75 -6.18
C PRO A 90 -18.48 7.09 -6.20
N ASP A 91 -19.17 8.17 -6.57
CA ASP A 91 -18.66 9.53 -6.36
C ASP A 91 -18.93 9.96 -4.91
N THR A 92 -17.88 9.88 -4.10
CA THR A 92 -17.95 10.07 -2.65
C THR A 92 -18.16 11.52 -2.23
N ILE A 93 -17.84 12.50 -3.10
CA ILE A 93 -18.14 13.92 -2.86
C ILE A 93 -19.65 14.10 -2.86
N PHE A 94 -20.30 13.48 -3.82
CA PHE A 94 -21.72 13.60 -4.04
C PHE A 94 -22.55 12.87 -2.98
N SER A 95 -22.16 11.64 -2.60
CA SER A 95 -22.83 10.91 -1.52
C SER A 95 -22.77 11.61 -0.15
N ARG A 96 -21.68 12.37 0.12
CA ARG A 96 -21.50 13.13 1.38
C ARG A 96 -22.10 14.53 1.35
N ALA A 97 -22.32 15.11 0.16
CA ALA A 97 -22.94 16.43 0.04
C ALA A 97 -24.39 16.45 0.56
N ILE A 98 -25.05 15.28 0.52
CA ILE A 98 -26.45 15.08 0.88
C ILE A 98 -26.64 15.03 2.40
N GLU A 99 -25.72 14.41 3.13
CA GLU A 99 -25.73 14.41 4.61
C GLU A 99 -25.70 15.82 5.20
N ARG A 100 -24.99 16.76 4.55
CA ARG A 100 -24.81 18.13 5.04
C ARG A 100 -26.04 19.02 4.89
N ARG A 101 -27.14 18.51 4.37
CA ARG A 101 -28.34 19.28 4.02
C ARG A 101 -29.51 19.02 4.98
N ASP A 102 -29.30 18.28 6.07
CA ASP A 102 -30.33 17.94 7.07
C ASP A 102 -31.63 17.40 6.43
N LEU A 103 -31.48 16.57 5.39
CA LEU A 103 -32.61 15.91 4.75
C LEU A 103 -33.25 14.90 5.72
N SER A 104 -34.53 14.62 5.54
CA SER A 104 -35.16 13.55 6.31
C SER A 104 -34.54 12.20 5.91
N PRO A 105 -34.41 11.23 6.85
CA PRO A 105 -33.85 9.91 6.55
C PRO A 105 -34.54 9.21 5.37
N ILE A 106 -35.85 9.40 5.24
CA ILE A 106 -36.65 8.85 4.13
C ILE A 106 -36.19 9.38 2.77
N LEU A 107 -35.88 10.68 2.67
CA LEU A 107 -35.40 11.29 1.42
C LEU A 107 -33.98 10.86 1.11
N GLU A 108 -33.11 10.75 2.13
CA GLU A 108 -31.74 10.24 1.96
C GLU A 108 -31.74 8.80 1.44
N ASP A 109 -32.55 7.93 2.05
CA ASP A 109 -32.70 6.53 1.63
C ASP A 109 -33.26 6.44 0.21
N ALA A 110 -34.33 7.18 -0.09
CA ALA A 110 -34.94 7.19 -1.41
C ALA A 110 -33.96 7.67 -2.48
N PHE A 111 -33.12 8.65 -2.13
CA PHE A 111 -32.07 9.15 -3.01
C PHE A 111 -31.00 8.10 -3.28
N PHE A 112 -30.44 7.52 -2.22
CA PHE A 112 -29.34 6.58 -2.32
C PHE A 112 -29.75 5.33 -3.08
N GLN A 113 -30.96 4.84 -2.84
CA GLN A 113 -31.59 3.77 -3.62
C GLN A 113 -31.67 4.13 -5.11
N SER A 114 -32.11 5.36 -5.42
CA SER A 114 -32.20 5.83 -6.81
C SER A 114 -30.84 5.95 -7.48
N LEU A 115 -29.82 6.46 -6.77
CA LEU A 115 -28.44 6.53 -7.24
C LEU A 115 -27.90 5.15 -7.62
N ILE A 116 -27.97 4.17 -6.70
CA ILE A 116 -27.47 2.81 -6.96
C ILE A 116 -28.20 2.21 -8.16
N THR A 117 -29.52 2.33 -8.19
CA THR A 117 -30.34 1.76 -9.27
C THR A 117 -29.98 2.33 -10.64
N ILE A 118 -29.76 3.65 -10.72
CA ILE A 118 -29.38 4.32 -11.96
C ILE A 118 -27.96 3.93 -12.38
N GLU A 119 -27.00 3.95 -11.46
CA GLU A 119 -25.59 3.66 -11.76
C GLU A 119 -25.38 2.20 -12.19
N ILE A 120 -26.02 1.24 -11.52
CA ILE A 120 -25.94 -0.16 -11.94
C ILE A 120 -26.65 -0.39 -13.28
N THR A 121 -27.76 0.28 -13.55
CA THR A 121 -28.40 0.20 -14.87
C THR A 121 -27.51 0.76 -15.98
N LYS A 122 -26.77 1.86 -15.73
CA LYS A 122 -25.75 2.34 -16.69
C LYS A 122 -24.68 1.28 -16.95
N GLU A 123 -24.24 0.54 -15.92
CA GLU A 123 -23.32 -0.58 -16.09
C GLU A 123 -23.92 -1.74 -16.90
N ILE A 124 -25.19 -2.07 -16.69
CA ILE A 124 -25.91 -3.06 -17.50
C ILE A 124 -26.00 -2.64 -18.98
N ILE A 125 -26.30 -1.36 -19.25
CA ILE A 125 -26.29 -0.83 -20.61
C ILE A 125 -24.89 -0.93 -21.24
N GLY A 126 -23.85 -0.63 -20.46
CA GLY A 126 -22.46 -0.83 -20.88
C GLY A 126 -22.17 -2.28 -21.24
N LEU A 127 -22.62 -3.23 -20.42
CA LEU A 127 -22.46 -4.66 -20.65
C LEU A 127 -23.13 -5.09 -21.97
N ILE A 128 -24.38 -4.69 -22.20
CA ILE A 128 -25.11 -5.04 -23.43
C ILE A 128 -24.32 -4.57 -24.65
N ARG A 129 -23.81 -3.33 -24.64
CA ARG A 129 -23.01 -2.80 -25.75
C ARG A 129 -21.71 -3.58 -25.96
N ASN A 130 -20.99 -3.89 -24.88
CA ASN A 130 -19.72 -4.61 -24.96
C ASN A 130 -19.91 -6.05 -25.46
N THR A 131 -20.96 -6.74 -24.99
CA THR A 131 -21.24 -8.12 -25.39
C THR A 131 -21.74 -8.24 -26.83
N ILE A 132 -22.62 -7.34 -27.29
CA ILE A 132 -23.10 -7.33 -28.68
C ILE A 132 -21.94 -7.18 -29.69
N ASN A 133 -20.88 -6.45 -29.32
CA ASN A 133 -19.71 -6.31 -30.18
C ASN A 133 -18.95 -7.62 -30.40
N HIS A 134 -18.97 -8.54 -29.42
CA HIS A 134 -18.25 -9.83 -29.48
C HIS A 134 -19.15 -10.99 -29.92
N PHE A 135 -20.42 -10.94 -29.53
CA PHE A 135 -21.43 -11.94 -29.84
C PHE A 135 -22.60 -11.23 -30.55
N PRO A 136 -22.49 -10.97 -31.87
CA PRO A 136 -23.54 -10.31 -32.62
C PRO A 136 -24.84 -11.10 -32.50
N LEU A 137 -25.89 -10.39 -32.09
CA LEU A 137 -27.23 -10.94 -31.92
C LEU A 137 -27.79 -11.45 -33.25
N GLU A 138 -28.47 -12.59 -33.23
CA GLU A 138 -29.18 -13.09 -34.42
C GLU A 138 -30.40 -12.20 -34.75
N ALA A 139 -30.99 -12.35 -35.94
CA ALA A 139 -32.10 -11.49 -36.39
C ALA A 139 -33.33 -11.51 -35.46
N GLU A 140 -33.57 -12.61 -34.75
CA GLU A 140 -34.63 -12.76 -33.74
C GLU A 140 -34.34 -11.96 -32.45
N GLU A 141 -33.07 -11.61 -32.20
CA GLU A 141 -32.59 -10.93 -31.00
C GLU A 141 -32.51 -9.39 -31.13
N ILE A 142 -32.68 -8.84 -32.35
CA ILE A 142 -32.81 -7.38 -32.58
C ILE A 142 -34.10 -6.82 -31.95
N ASN A 143 -35.17 -7.63 -31.85
CA ASN A 143 -36.39 -7.24 -31.15
C ASN A 143 -36.19 -7.16 -29.63
N LEU A 144 -35.26 -7.94 -29.09
CA LEU A 144 -35.03 -8.03 -27.66
C LEU A 144 -34.33 -6.78 -27.11
N GLU A 145 -33.36 -6.19 -27.83
CA GLU A 145 -32.76 -4.89 -27.45
C GLU A 145 -33.84 -3.82 -27.27
N LYS A 146 -34.81 -3.75 -28.20
CA LYS A 146 -35.96 -2.84 -28.10
C LYS A 146 -36.84 -3.13 -26.89
N GLU A 147 -37.02 -4.40 -26.52
CA GLU A 147 -37.79 -4.78 -25.33
C GLU A 147 -37.09 -4.39 -24.03
N VAL A 148 -35.76 -4.53 -23.95
CA VAL A 148 -34.98 -4.06 -22.78
C VAL A 148 -35.03 -2.53 -22.70
N ILE A 149 -34.86 -1.82 -23.82
CA ILE A 149 -35.03 -0.37 -23.87
C ILE A 149 -36.43 0.02 -23.41
N ALA A 150 -37.49 -0.60 -23.94
CA ALA A 150 -38.87 -0.29 -23.57
C ALA A 150 -39.16 -0.57 -22.08
N LEU A 151 -38.56 -1.63 -21.52
CA LEU A 151 -38.64 -1.92 -20.08
C LEU A 151 -37.97 -0.82 -19.26
N ILE A 152 -36.76 -0.39 -19.64
CA ILE A 152 -36.03 0.70 -18.99
C ILE A 152 -36.81 2.00 -19.10
N SER A 153 -37.29 2.38 -20.29
CA SER A 153 -38.14 3.54 -20.52
C SER A 153 -39.35 3.57 -19.57
N ARG A 154 -40.00 2.42 -19.35
CA ARG A 154 -41.13 2.28 -18.42
C ARG A 154 -40.73 2.34 -16.95
N ILE A 155 -39.62 1.72 -16.56
CA ILE A 155 -39.14 1.71 -15.16
C ILE A 155 -38.79 3.13 -14.72
N TYR A 156 -38.06 3.85 -15.56
CA TYR A 156 -37.49 5.16 -15.25
C TYR A 156 -38.34 6.34 -15.71
N ASP A 157 -39.44 6.08 -16.44
CA ASP A 157 -40.32 7.11 -17.01
C ASP A 157 -39.54 8.08 -17.92
N ILE A 158 -38.74 7.51 -18.81
CA ILE A 158 -37.90 8.25 -19.77
C ILE A 158 -38.30 7.91 -21.21
N GLU A 159 -38.15 8.87 -22.12
CA GLU A 159 -38.42 8.68 -23.54
C GLU A 159 -37.14 8.33 -24.30
N VAL A 160 -36.87 7.03 -24.45
CA VAL A 160 -35.71 6.54 -25.20
C VAL A 160 -36.03 5.34 -26.08
N ASN A 161 -35.54 5.38 -27.32
CA ASN A 161 -35.74 4.35 -28.35
C ASN A 161 -34.43 3.76 -28.89
N ASP A 162 -33.27 4.30 -28.46
CA ASP A 162 -31.94 3.85 -28.86
C ASP A 162 -31.10 3.61 -27.61
N ILE A 163 -30.51 2.42 -27.49
CA ILE A 163 -29.66 2.05 -26.36
C ILE A 163 -28.52 3.05 -26.16
N LYS A 164 -28.03 3.68 -27.24
CA LYS A 164 -26.94 4.67 -27.23
C LYS A 164 -27.29 5.89 -26.36
N ASN A 165 -28.56 6.27 -26.32
CA ASN A 165 -29.05 7.44 -25.62
C ASN A 165 -29.54 7.15 -24.19
N VAL A 166 -29.74 5.88 -23.81
CA VAL A 166 -30.26 5.50 -22.48
C VAL A 166 -29.40 6.08 -21.34
N VAL A 167 -28.07 6.01 -21.45
CA VAL A 167 -27.17 6.54 -20.41
C VAL A 167 -27.34 8.05 -20.24
N PHE A 168 -27.49 8.78 -21.35
CA PHE A 168 -27.70 10.23 -21.33
C PHE A 168 -29.03 10.59 -20.65
N GLU A 169 -30.12 9.88 -20.98
CA GLU A 169 -31.43 10.09 -20.33
C GLU A 169 -31.40 9.75 -18.84
N LEU A 170 -30.66 8.70 -18.45
CA LEU A 170 -30.46 8.36 -17.03
C LEU A 170 -29.64 9.43 -16.29
N ASP A 171 -28.67 10.07 -16.94
CA ASP A 171 -27.94 11.21 -16.38
C ASP A 171 -28.85 12.43 -16.18
N LEU A 172 -29.74 12.73 -17.13
CA LEU A 172 -30.74 13.78 -17.00
C LEU A 172 -31.72 13.50 -15.86
N LEU A 173 -32.27 12.28 -15.81
CA LEU A 173 -33.16 11.85 -14.72
C LEU A 173 -32.47 12.00 -13.36
N PHE A 174 -31.21 11.60 -13.26
CA PHE A 174 -30.44 11.73 -12.03
C PHE A 174 -30.30 13.20 -11.59
N GLN A 175 -30.02 14.12 -12.52
CA GLN A 175 -29.97 15.55 -12.23
C GLN A 175 -31.33 16.07 -11.73
N THR A 176 -32.43 15.62 -12.32
CA THR A 176 -33.79 15.97 -11.90
C THR A 176 -34.09 15.45 -10.50
N ILE A 177 -33.79 14.17 -10.22
CA ILE A 177 -33.94 13.55 -8.89
C ILE A 177 -33.14 14.34 -7.86
N TYR A 178 -31.88 14.63 -8.16
CA TYR A 178 -31.00 15.38 -7.27
C TYR A 178 -31.55 16.79 -6.98
N SER A 179 -31.96 17.55 -8.00
CA SER A 179 -32.53 18.89 -7.82
C SER A 179 -33.83 18.87 -7.00
N ASN A 180 -34.67 17.86 -7.19
CA ASN A 180 -35.93 17.73 -6.48
C ASN A 180 -35.72 17.44 -4.99
N ILE A 181 -34.78 16.55 -4.67
CA ILE A 181 -34.44 16.25 -3.26
C ILE A 181 -33.79 17.44 -2.58
N LEU A 182 -32.93 18.18 -3.28
CA LEU A 182 -32.39 19.45 -2.77
C LEU A 182 -33.48 20.48 -2.47
N SER A 183 -34.62 20.39 -3.15
CA SER A 183 -35.79 21.24 -2.93
C SER A 183 -36.74 20.69 -1.86
N GLY A 184 -36.42 19.55 -1.22
CA GLY A 184 -37.26 18.89 -0.23
C GLY A 184 -38.46 18.12 -0.79
N ASN A 185 -38.50 17.92 -2.11
CA ASN A 185 -39.62 17.23 -2.76
C ASN A 185 -39.48 15.71 -2.61
N MET A 186 -40.59 15.05 -2.28
CA MET A 186 -40.65 13.59 -2.23
C MET A 186 -40.58 13.01 -3.65
N LEU A 187 -39.78 11.96 -3.82
CA LEU A 187 -39.62 11.25 -5.09
C LEU A 187 -40.09 9.81 -5.00
N LYS A 188 -40.48 9.27 -6.15
CA LYS A 188 -40.63 7.82 -6.33
C LYS A 188 -39.25 7.18 -6.16
N SER A 189 -39.05 6.48 -5.05
CA SER A 189 -37.82 5.73 -4.81
C SER A 189 -37.70 4.58 -5.81
N LEU A 190 -36.53 4.44 -6.43
CA LEU A 190 -36.20 3.31 -7.30
C LEU A 190 -35.57 2.22 -6.43
N ILE A 191 -36.28 1.10 -6.25
CA ILE A 191 -35.87 -0.01 -5.38
C ILE A 191 -34.79 -0.85 -6.09
N PRO A 192 -33.52 -0.84 -5.65
CA PRO A 192 -32.41 -1.39 -6.44
C PRO A 192 -32.56 -2.88 -6.74
N ASN A 193 -32.73 -3.72 -5.71
CA ASN A 193 -32.75 -5.16 -5.91
C ASN A 193 -33.91 -5.59 -6.83
N LEU A 194 -35.09 -4.99 -6.67
CA LEU A 194 -36.25 -5.31 -7.50
C LEU A 194 -36.05 -4.89 -8.96
N LEU A 195 -35.64 -3.63 -9.19
CA LEU A 195 -35.56 -3.07 -10.54
C LEU A 195 -34.37 -3.64 -11.32
N ILE A 196 -33.20 -3.75 -10.69
CA ILE A 196 -32.00 -4.35 -11.30
C ILE A 196 -32.28 -5.81 -11.64
N ARG A 197 -32.89 -6.57 -10.73
CA ARG A 197 -33.27 -7.97 -10.97
C ARG A 197 -34.25 -8.09 -12.13
N THR A 198 -35.26 -7.22 -12.22
CA THR A 198 -36.23 -7.21 -13.33
C THR A 198 -35.53 -6.99 -14.68
N ILE A 199 -34.59 -6.05 -14.76
CA ILE A 199 -33.82 -5.78 -15.98
C ILE A 199 -32.93 -6.98 -16.34
N LEU A 200 -32.21 -7.54 -15.36
CA LEU A 200 -31.33 -8.69 -15.58
C LEU A 200 -32.11 -9.98 -15.93
N GLU A 201 -33.31 -10.19 -15.36
CA GLU A 201 -34.19 -11.31 -15.72
C GLU A 201 -34.64 -11.20 -17.18
N LYS A 202 -34.95 -9.97 -17.63
CA LYS A 202 -35.23 -9.73 -19.04
C LYS A 202 -33.99 -10.01 -19.90
N LEU A 203 -32.79 -9.72 -19.43
CA LEU A 203 -31.56 -10.11 -20.13
C LEU A 203 -31.33 -11.62 -20.14
N LYS A 204 -31.70 -12.37 -19.09
CA LYS A 204 -31.61 -13.84 -19.10
C LYS A 204 -32.56 -14.51 -20.08
N SER A 205 -33.61 -13.82 -20.56
CA SER A 205 -34.47 -14.39 -21.61
C SER A 205 -33.75 -14.50 -22.95
N TYR A 206 -32.55 -13.93 -23.08
CA TYR A 206 -31.67 -14.11 -24.23
C TYR A 206 -30.89 -15.41 -24.06
N SER A 207 -30.77 -16.17 -25.15
CA SER A 207 -30.02 -17.44 -25.17
C SER A 207 -28.60 -17.28 -24.59
N LEU A 208 -27.96 -16.17 -24.95
CA LEU A 208 -26.62 -15.76 -24.56
C LEU A 208 -26.42 -15.62 -23.04
N PHE A 209 -27.42 -15.15 -22.30
CA PHE A 209 -27.33 -14.89 -20.84
C PHE A 209 -28.12 -15.87 -19.97
N SER A 210 -28.69 -16.91 -20.58
CA SER A 210 -29.57 -17.88 -19.91
C SER A 210 -28.94 -18.52 -18.65
N ASN A 211 -27.63 -18.76 -18.69
CA ASN A 211 -26.85 -19.34 -17.59
C ASN A 211 -25.94 -18.34 -16.86
N THR A 212 -26.10 -17.04 -17.11
CA THR A 212 -25.25 -16.00 -16.52
C THR A 212 -25.62 -15.71 -15.06
N SER A 213 -24.58 -15.59 -14.22
CA SER A 213 -24.62 -15.01 -12.89
C SER A 213 -23.99 -13.62 -12.91
N PHE A 214 -24.68 -12.64 -12.32
CA PHE A 214 -24.23 -11.25 -12.28
C PHE A 214 -23.65 -10.91 -10.90
N LYS A 215 -22.46 -10.30 -10.91
CA LYS A 215 -21.72 -9.94 -9.71
C LYS A 215 -21.52 -8.43 -9.68
N ILE A 216 -22.20 -7.75 -8.77
CA ILE A 216 -22.08 -6.31 -8.59
C ILE A 216 -20.96 -6.07 -7.59
N TYR A 217 -19.93 -5.32 -7.97
CA TYR A 217 -18.83 -4.90 -7.09
C TYR A 217 -18.87 -3.41 -6.86
N ILE A 218 -19.01 -3.03 -5.59
CA ILE A 218 -19.00 -1.64 -5.13
C ILE A 218 -17.62 -1.34 -4.52
N ASP A 219 -16.83 -0.53 -5.19
CA ASP A 219 -15.50 -0.12 -4.73
C ASP A 219 -15.60 1.04 -3.71
N GLU A 220 -14.53 1.26 -2.94
CA GLU A 220 -14.43 2.29 -1.90
C GLU A 220 -15.60 2.30 -0.91
N PHE A 221 -16.05 1.11 -0.49
CA PHE A 221 -17.20 0.94 0.39
C PHE A 221 -17.05 1.67 1.73
N GLU A 222 -15.82 1.87 2.23
CA GLU A 222 -15.56 2.62 3.46
C GLU A 222 -15.96 4.10 3.38
N ASN A 223 -16.19 4.64 2.18
CA ASN A 223 -16.53 6.03 2.02
C ASN A 223 -18.02 6.35 2.23
N PHE A 224 -18.87 5.32 2.22
CA PHE A 224 -20.30 5.44 2.52
C PHE A 224 -20.56 5.69 3.99
N THR A 225 -21.72 6.31 4.26
CA THR A 225 -22.24 6.54 5.61
C THR A 225 -22.67 5.22 6.24
N LEU A 226 -22.80 5.15 7.57
CA LEU A 226 -23.20 3.91 8.24
C LEU A 226 -24.58 3.41 7.77
N ASN A 227 -25.51 4.32 7.48
CA ASN A 227 -26.84 3.99 6.95
C ASN A 227 -26.75 3.43 5.52
N GLN A 228 -25.96 4.08 4.65
CA GLN A 228 -25.71 3.62 3.28
C GLN A 228 -25.01 2.25 3.26
N GLN A 229 -24.05 2.02 4.15
CA GLN A 229 -23.41 0.72 4.34
C GLN A 229 -24.42 -0.33 4.79
N ALA A 230 -25.30 0.01 5.74
CA ALA A 230 -26.34 -0.90 6.21
C ALA A 230 -27.35 -1.28 5.13
N PHE A 231 -27.69 -0.34 4.23
CA PHE A 231 -28.51 -0.60 3.06
C PHE A 231 -27.82 -1.58 2.09
N ILE A 232 -26.56 -1.33 1.74
CA ILE A 232 -25.79 -2.25 0.87
C ILE A 232 -25.65 -3.62 1.54
N ASN A 233 -25.46 -3.68 2.85
CA ASN A 233 -25.39 -4.94 3.58
C ASN A 233 -26.68 -5.76 3.50
N ALA A 234 -27.84 -5.12 3.44
CA ALA A 234 -29.11 -5.80 3.15
C ALA A 234 -29.10 -6.44 1.76
N LEU A 235 -28.60 -5.74 0.74
CA LEU A 235 -28.42 -6.30 -0.61
C LEU A 235 -27.45 -7.49 -0.60
N ARG A 236 -26.34 -7.38 0.13
CA ARG A 236 -25.35 -8.46 0.28
C ARG A 236 -25.96 -9.69 0.91
N LYS A 237 -26.74 -9.54 1.98
CA LYS A 237 -27.42 -10.64 2.68
C LYS A 237 -28.39 -11.40 1.78
N HIS A 238 -29.05 -10.71 0.86
CA HIS A 238 -29.99 -11.29 -0.11
C HIS A 238 -29.32 -11.67 -1.44
N SER A 239 -27.99 -11.78 -1.48
CA SER A 239 -27.29 -12.32 -2.65
C SER A 239 -27.64 -13.79 -2.87
N ASP A 240 -27.75 -14.17 -4.14
CA ASP A 240 -28.01 -15.56 -4.56
C ASP A 240 -27.19 -15.92 -5.80
N GLY A 241 -27.39 -17.13 -6.31
CA GLY A 241 -26.66 -17.63 -7.48
C GLY A 241 -26.94 -16.86 -8.78
N PHE A 242 -27.98 -16.02 -8.83
CA PHE A 242 -28.25 -15.17 -9.98
C PHE A 242 -27.63 -13.78 -9.83
N ILE A 243 -27.80 -13.13 -8.69
CA ILE A 243 -27.22 -11.80 -8.41
C ILE A 243 -26.48 -11.83 -7.07
N SER A 244 -25.20 -11.48 -7.09
CA SER A 244 -24.41 -11.27 -5.88
C SER A 244 -23.96 -9.81 -5.76
N TRP A 245 -24.12 -9.25 -4.55
CA TRP A 245 -23.63 -7.94 -4.19
C TRP A 245 -22.33 -8.08 -3.40
N ASN A 246 -21.30 -7.39 -3.85
CA ASN A 246 -19.94 -7.50 -3.35
C ASN A 246 -19.38 -6.10 -3.09
N VAL A 247 -18.41 -6.01 -2.18
CA VAL A 247 -17.80 -4.74 -1.78
C VAL A 247 -16.28 -4.84 -1.79
N ALA A 248 -15.62 -3.71 -1.99
CA ALA A 248 -14.20 -3.58 -1.73
C ALA A 248 -13.91 -2.35 -0.86
N TYR A 249 -13.01 -2.50 0.10
CA TYR A 249 -12.66 -1.43 1.03
C TYR A 249 -11.21 -1.54 1.52
N LYS A 250 -10.73 -0.47 2.18
CA LYS A 250 -9.40 -0.45 2.79
C LYS A 250 -9.31 -1.41 3.98
N ALA A 251 -8.18 -2.11 4.11
CA ALA A 251 -7.86 -2.83 5.34
C ALA A 251 -7.95 -1.88 6.55
N HIS A 252 -8.47 -2.36 7.67
CA HIS A 252 -8.68 -1.57 8.90
C HIS A 252 -9.63 -0.37 8.79
N ALA A 253 -10.40 -0.25 7.71
CA ALA A 253 -11.46 0.75 7.62
C ALA A 253 -12.57 0.47 8.64
N GLU A 254 -13.18 1.54 9.16
CA GLU A 254 -14.38 1.46 9.99
C GLU A 254 -15.57 1.13 9.08
N ILE A 255 -16.01 -0.13 9.10
CA ILE A 255 -17.15 -0.62 8.34
C ILE A 255 -18.26 -1.10 9.28
N SER A 256 -19.50 -0.91 8.85
CA SER A 256 -20.69 -1.45 9.51
C SER A 256 -20.96 -2.87 9.01
N ASN A 257 -21.29 -3.77 9.94
CA ASN A 257 -21.90 -5.07 9.63
C ASN A 257 -23.43 -5.05 9.82
N TYR A 258 -24.01 -3.93 10.24
CA TYR A 258 -25.47 -3.83 10.41
C TYR A 258 -26.17 -3.95 9.05
N VAL A 259 -27.36 -4.53 9.09
CA VAL A 259 -28.27 -4.66 7.96
C VAL A 259 -29.47 -3.76 8.22
N HIS A 260 -29.86 -2.97 7.22
CA HIS A 260 -31.04 -2.12 7.34
C HIS A 260 -32.31 -2.99 7.39
N THR A 261 -32.98 -3.04 8.54
CA THR A 261 -34.25 -3.77 8.74
C THR A 261 -35.36 -2.84 9.21
N ASN A 262 -36.60 -3.11 8.81
CA ASN A 262 -37.79 -2.36 9.24
C ASN A 262 -38.14 -2.54 10.75
N SER A 263 -37.40 -3.36 11.50
CA SER A 263 -37.64 -3.67 12.91
C SER A 263 -36.52 -3.17 13.82
N GLN A 264 -36.85 -2.82 15.07
CA GLN A 264 -35.94 -2.35 16.12
C GLN A 264 -34.82 -3.34 16.53
N ASN A 265 -34.79 -4.55 15.98
CA ASN A 265 -33.70 -5.51 16.15
C ASN A 265 -32.72 -5.38 14.98
N SER A 266 -31.53 -4.85 15.25
CA SER A 266 -30.48 -4.64 14.25
C SER A 266 -29.82 -5.96 13.86
N GLU A 267 -30.30 -6.58 12.79
CA GLU A 267 -29.65 -7.74 12.19
C GLU A 267 -28.23 -7.36 11.70
N GLN A 268 -27.29 -8.31 11.79
CA GLN A 268 -25.92 -8.13 11.33
C GLN A 268 -25.54 -9.19 10.31
N LEU A 269 -24.76 -8.79 9.29
CA LEU A 269 -24.10 -9.69 8.36
C LEU A 269 -23.11 -10.57 9.11
N GLN A 270 -23.22 -11.88 8.90
CA GLN A 270 -22.34 -12.87 9.49
C GLN A 270 -21.21 -13.23 8.52
N LYS A 271 -19.97 -13.07 8.96
CA LYS A 271 -18.78 -13.52 8.21
C LYS A 271 -18.84 -15.05 8.06
N GLN A 272 -18.39 -15.56 6.91
CA GLN A 272 -18.47 -16.96 6.44
C GLN A 272 -19.87 -17.45 6.03
N ASN A 273 -20.93 -17.07 6.75
CA ASN A 273 -22.29 -17.46 6.41
C ASN A 273 -22.89 -16.60 5.30
N ASP A 274 -22.84 -15.26 5.45
CA ASP A 274 -23.43 -14.33 4.50
C ASP A 274 -22.39 -13.81 3.49
N TYR A 275 -21.13 -13.67 3.90
CA TYR A 275 -20.04 -13.21 3.02
C TYR A 275 -18.66 -13.77 3.39
N ARG A 276 -17.74 -13.76 2.41
CA ARG A 276 -16.31 -14.08 2.62
C ARG A 276 -15.46 -12.82 2.47
N GLU A 277 -14.44 -12.70 3.30
CA GLU A 277 -13.46 -11.62 3.20
C GLU A 277 -12.17 -12.15 2.59
N VAL A 278 -11.63 -11.42 1.60
CA VAL A 278 -10.39 -11.77 0.91
C VAL A 278 -9.44 -10.58 1.01
N ASN A 279 -8.38 -10.70 1.82
CA ASN A 279 -7.39 -9.66 1.99
C ASN A 279 -6.20 -9.86 1.04
N ILE A 280 -6.09 -9.03 0.01
CA ILE A 280 -5.03 -9.19 -1.01
C ILE A 280 -3.63 -8.85 -0.48
N ASP A 281 -3.52 -7.97 0.51
CA ASP A 281 -2.22 -7.59 1.06
C ASP A 281 -1.60 -8.77 1.80
N GLN A 282 -2.40 -9.46 2.62
CA GLN A 282 -1.98 -10.67 3.33
C GLN A 282 -1.57 -11.79 2.35
N ILE A 283 -2.33 -11.98 1.28
CA ILE A 283 -2.02 -13.00 0.27
C ILE A 283 -0.72 -12.67 -0.48
N ILE A 284 -0.46 -11.39 -0.76
CA ILE A 284 0.83 -10.97 -1.35
C ILE A 284 1.96 -11.20 -0.33
N GLU A 285 1.77 -10.88 0.95
CA GLU A 285 2.77 -11.11 1.99
C GLU A 285 3.10 -12.60 2.19
N ASP A 286 2.10 -13.48 2.08
CA ASP A 286 2.26 -14.93 2.16
C ASP A 286 2.86 -15.54 0.87
N SER A 287 2.89 -14.79 -0.23
CA SER A 287 3.50 -15.23 -1.49
C SER A 287 5.02 -15.28 -1.39
N ASN A 288 5.65 -16.16 -2.17
CA ASN A 288 7.11 -16.22 -2.17
C ASN A 288 7.73 -14.93 -2.75
N LYS A 289 8.90 -14.56 -2.23
CA LYS A 289 9.59 -13.31 -2.60
C LYS A 289 9.92 -13.22 -4.10
N LEU A 290 10.20 -14.35 -4.76
CA LEU A 290 10.56 -14.38 -6.17
C LEU A 290 9.36 -13.97 -7.06
N ASP A 291 8.18 -14.49 -6.75
CA ASP A 291 6.94 -14.20 -7.48
C ASP A 291 6.51 -12.74 -7.30
N ILE A 292 6.65 -12.19 -6.10
CA ILE A 292 6.39 -10.77 -5.84
C ILE A 292 7.36 -9.89 -6.63
N ASN A 293 8.66 -10.21 -6.61
CA ASN A 293 9.65 -9.47 -7.39
C ASN A 293 9.32 -9.52 -8.89
N ASN A 294 9.00 -10.70 -9.43
CA ASN A 294 8.60 -10.87 -10.82
C ASN A 294 7.35 -10.05 -11.16
N PHE A 295 6.34 -10.05 -10.29
CA PHE A 295 5.12 -9.28 -10.46
C PHE A 295 5.40 -7.77 -10.54
N PHE A 296 6.19 -7.22 -9.62
CA PHE A 296 6.54 -5.80 -9.59
C PHE A 296 7.42 -5.38 -10.78
N SER A 297 8.36 -6.24 -11.18
CA SER A 297 9.14 -6.05 -12.41
C SER A 297 8.25 -5.98 -13.65
N LYS A 298 7.25 -6.87 -13.77
CA LYS A 298 6.27 -6.83 -14.86
C LYS A 298 5.44 -5.55 -14.84
N ILE A 299 5.00 -5.10 -13.66
CA ILE A 299 4.29 -3.81 -13.52
C ILE A 299 5.17 -2.65 -14.01
N LEU A 300 6.44 -2.60 -13.61
CA LEU A 300 7.37 -1.57 -14.07
C LEU A 300 7.51 -1.58 -15.59
N MET A 301 7.65 -2.75 -16.20
CA MET A 301 7.78 -2.89 -17.65
C MET A 301 6.54 -2.43 -18.40
N VAL A 302 5.36 -2.85 -17.96
CA VAL A 302 4.09 -2.37 -18.54
C VAL A 302 3.96 -0.85 -18.38
N ALA A 303 4.38 -0.30 -17.25
CA ALA A 303 4.35 1.13 -16.98
C ALA A 303 5.34 1.93 -17.83
N ILE A 304 6.49 1.37 -18.23
CA ILE A 304 7.48 2.03 -19.08
C ILE A 304 7.06 1.94 -20.56
N ASP A 305 6.72 0.75 -21.04
CA ASP A 305 6.65 0.46 -22.46
C ASP A 305 5.22 0.54 -23.04
N LYS A 306 4.16 0.36 -22.24
CA LYS A 306 2.75 0.24 -22.70
C LYS A 306 2.51 -0.76 -23.85
N ILE A 307 3.51 -1.48 -24.33
CA ILE A 307 3.39 -2.49 -25.38
C ILE A 307 2.60 -3.66 -24.80
N LYS A 308 1.55 -4.07 -25.55
CA LYS A 308 0.62 -5.12 -25.19
C LYS A 308 1.38 -6.36 -24.70
N TYR A 309 1.17 -6.67 -23.44
CA TYR A 309 1.71 -7.85 -22.78
C TYR A 309 1.16 -9.10 -23.48
N SER A 310 2.03 -9.86 -24.15
CA SER A 310 1.80 -11.27 -24.43
C SER A 310 2.80 -12.04 -23.57
N GLU A 311 2.37 -13.17 -22.99
CA GLU A 311 3.16 -13.94 -22.02
C GLU A 311 4.55 -14.36 -22.56
N CYS A 312 4.79 -14.29 -23.88
CA CYS A 312 6.06 -14.58 -24.55
C CYS A 312 7.12 -13.46 -24.55
N SER A 313 6.82 -12.20 -24.22
CA SER A 313 7.83 -11.10 -24.33
C SER A 313 8.69 -10.88 -23.08
N PHE A 314 8.36 -11.54 -21.96
CA PHE A 314 9.10 -11.37 -20.70
C PHE A 314 10.51 -11.96 -20.77
N GLU A 315 10.73 -13.04 -21.52
CA GLU A 315 12.04 -13.69 -21.58
C GLU A 315 13.09 -12.83 -22.31
N GLN A 316 12.70 -12.09 -23.35
CA GLN A 316 13.60 -11.26 -24.15
C GLN A 316 13.87 -9.87 -23.55
N SER A 317 12.92 -9.31 -22.78
CA SER A 317 13.10 -8.05 -22.04
C SER A 317 13.74 -8.24 -20.65
N SER A 318 14.11 -9.49 -20.32
CA SER A 318 14.50 -9.89 -18.97
C SER A 318 15.90 -9.45 -18.55
N GLU A 319 16.88 -9.35 -19.45
CA GLU A 319 18.28 -9.13 -19.04
C GLU A 319 18.50 -7.74 -18.41
N ASN A 320 17.90 -6.69 -18.98
CA ASN A 320 18.04 -5.31 -18.48
C ASN A 320 17.31 -5.06 -17.16
N VAL A 321 16.13 -5.66 -16.99
CA VAL A 321 15.40 -5.61 -15.70
C VAL A 321 16.08 -6.50 -14.66
N LYS A 322 16.59 -7.69 -15.05
CA LYS A 322 17.41 -8.54 -14.17
C LYS A 322 18.67 -7.80 -13.71
N ASN A 323 19.27 -6.97 -14.56
CA ASN A 323 20.40 -6.12 -14.18
C ASN A 323 19.99 -4.99 -13.20
N MET A 324 18.77 -4.44 -13.28
CA MET A 324 18.23 -3.56 -12.22
C MET A 324 17.96 -4.31 -10.90
N LEU A 325 17.67 -5.60 -10.96
CA LEU A 325 17.37 -6.47 -9.82
C LEU A 325 18.61 -6.97 -9.07
N VAL A 326 19.82 -6.52 -9.42
CA VAL A 326 21.04 -6.95 -8.73
C VAL A 326 20.96 -6.57 -7.25
N HIS A 327 20.88 -7.61 -6.41
CA HIS A 327 20.90 -7.48 -4.97
C HIS A 327 22.30 -7.07 -4.49
N HIS A 328 22.49 -5.79 -4.18
CA HIS A 328 23.70 -5.34 -3.50
C HIS A 328 23.61 -5.68 -2.01
N THR A 329 24.61 -6.27 -1.36
CA THR A 329 24.57 -6.37 0.12
C THR A 329 24.93 -5.02 0.75
N VAL A 330 24.60 -4.81 2.03
CA VAL A 330 25.06 -3.59 2.73
C VAL A 330 26.60 -3.51 2.73
N SER A 331 27.29 -4.66 2.88
CA SER A 331 28.75 -4.73 2.75
C SER A 331 29.24 -4.27 1.37
N SER A 332 28.59 -4.68 0.27
CA SER A 332 28.98 -4.21 -1.07
C SER A 332 28.73 -2.71 -1.25
N ILE A 333 27.64 -2.16 -0.70
CA ILE A 333 27.35 -0.72 -0.72
C ILE A 333 28.45 0.06 0.02
N ILE A 334 28.83 -0.37 1.22
CA ILE A 334 29.90 0.26 2.01
C ILE A 334 31.23 0.20 1.25
N LYS A 335 31.56 -0.95 0.67
CA LYS A 335 32.80 -1.12 -0.11
C LYS A 335 32.84 -0.21 -1.34
N SER A 336 31.76 -0.14 -2.13
CA SER A 336 31.68 0.79 -3.28
C SER A 336 31.83 2.25 -2.83
N TYR A 337 31.06 2.65 -1.81
CA TYR A 337 31.08 3.99 -1.27
C TYR A 337 32.48 4.39 -0.78
N SER A 338 33.19 3.48 -0.10
CA SER A 338 34.54 3.71 0.41
C SER A 338 35.59 3.93 -0.69
N LYS A 339 35.42 3.30 -1.85
CA LYS A 339 36.29 3.48 -3.02
C LYS A 339 36.00 4.79 -3.75
N GLU A 340 34.73 5.13 -3.88
CA GLU A 340 34.26 6.32 -4.61
C GLU A 340 34.48 7.62 -3.80
N ASN A 341 34.50 7.54 -2.47
CA ASN A 341 34.60 8.70 -1.57
C ASN A 341 35.93 8.70 -0.81
N SER A 342 36.96 9.34 -1.39
CA SER A 342 38.33 9.39 -0.83
C SER A 342 38.41 9.92 0.61
N GLY A 343 37.53 10.84 1.01
CA GLY A 343 37.46 11.37 2.38
C GLY A 343 36.71 10.48 3.38
N PHE A 344 36.10 9.37 2.97
CA PHE A 344 35.28 8.56 3.86
C PHE A 344 36.11 7.83 4.91
N LEU A 345 37.20 7.16 4.51
CA LEU A 345 38.05 6.40 5.44
C LEU A 345 38.74 7.29 6.47
N SER A 346 39.11 8.53 6.10
CA SER A 346 39.69 9.48 7.05
C SER A 346 38.66 9.96 8.08
N ARG A 347 37.41 10.21 7.67
CA ARG A 347 36.31 10.51 8.61
C ARG A 347 36.03 9.33 9.53
N LEU A 348 36.02 8.11 8.99
CA LEU A 348 35.79 6.89 9.76
C LEU A 348 36.90 6.64 10.78
N SER A 349 38.16 6.88 10.40
CA SER A 349 39.32 6.85 11.29
C SER A 349 39.13 7.80 12.48
N LYS A 350 38.74 9.05 12.22
CA LYS A 350 38.46 10.03 13.28
C LYS A 350 37.36 9.55 14.21
N GLU A 351 36.26 9.04 13.65
CA GLU A 351 35.10 8.55 14.42
C GLU A 351 35.46 7.33 15.30
N LEU A 352 36.32 6.43 14.85
CA LEU A 352 36.75 5.28 15.65
C LEU A 352 37.69 5.65 16.81
N ARG A 353 38.36 6.81 16.71
CA ARG A 353 39.28 7.33 17.73
C ARG A 353 38.60 8.25 18.75
N THR A 354 37.45 8.84 18.44
CA THR A 354 36.76 9.83 19.29
C THR A 354 35.92 9.16 20.39
N SER A 355 36.49 8.98 21.60
CA SER A 355 35.80 8.67 22.88
C SER A 355 36.81 8.23 23.94
N ASP A 356 36.45 8.19 25.23
CA ASP A 356 37.26 7.50 26.27
C ASP A 356 37.46 6.00 25.92
N ASP A 357 36.52 5.40 25.17
CA ASP A 357 36.60 4.04 24.63
C ASP A 357 37.16 3.97 23.19
N GLY A 358 37.98 4.95 22.79
CA GLY A 358 38.58 5.00 21.45
C GLY A 358 39.48 3.80 21.14
N LEU A 359 39.55 3.39 19.87
CA LEU A 359 40.46 2.31 19.44
C LEU A 359 41.87 2.84 19.20
N GLU A 360 42.87 2.02 19.52
CA GLU A 360 44.28 2.32 19.23
C GLU A 360 44.55 2.52 17.74
N GLU A 361 45.47 3.43 17.41
CA GLU A 361 45.76 3.83 16.03
C GLU A 361 46.15 2.65 15.14
N GLU A 362 46.97 1.73 15.63
CA GLU A 362 47.41 0.55 14.86
C GLU A 362 46.23 -0.36 14.49
N LEU A 363 45.34 -0.62 15.44
CA LEU A 363 44.13 -1.41 15.21
C LEU A 363 43.19 -0.70 14.23
N VAL A 364 43.03 0.63 14.34
CA VAL A 364 42.21 1.42 13.41
C VAL A 364 42.73 1.29 11.97
N GLN A 365 44.05 1.36 11.75
CA GLN A 365 44.61 1.20 10.41
C GLN A 365 44.31 -0.18 9.80
N ARG A 366 44.39 -1.26 10.59
CA ARG A 366 44.01 -2.61 10.14
C ARG A 366 42.51 -2.72 9.85
N VAL A 367 41.66 -2.16 10.71
CA VAL A 367 40.20 -2.16 10.58
C VAL A 367 39.73 -1.46 9.30
N LEU A 368 40.36 -0.34 8.92
CA LEU A 368 39.99 0.42 7.72
C LEU A 368 40.19 -0.36 6.40
N LEU A 369 41.00 -1.42 6.41
CA LEU A 369 41.12 -2.36 5.27
C LEU A 369 39.85 -3.20 5.05
N LYS A 370 39.00 -3.32 6.08
CA LYS A 370 37.67 -3.95 6.03
C LYS A 370 36.58 -2.90 6.35
N PRO A 371 36.14 -2.08 5.38
CA PRO A 371 35.24 -0.95 5.63
C PRO A 371 33.91 -1.31 6.31
N ASP A 372 33.36 -2.49 6.06
CA ASP A 372 32.14 -2.99 6.69
C ASP A 372 32.32 -3.29 8.18
N LEU A 373 33.44 -3.90 8.57
CA LEU A 373 33.85 -4.02 9.97
C LEU A 373 34.03 -2.64 10.61
N ALA A 374 34.73 -1.73 9.95
CA ALA A 374 34.97 -0.39 10.45
C ALA A 374 33.67 0.38 10.72
N VAL A 375 32.69 0.28 9.81
CA VAL A 375 31.36 0.88 9.99
C VAL A 375 30.58 0.20 11.12
N ALA A 376 30.63 -1.13 11.25
CA ALA A 376 29.99 -1.83 12.37
C ALA A 376 30.56 -1.38 13.72
N LEU A 377 31.87 -1.15 13.80
CA LEU A 377 32.55 -0.71 15.01
C LEU A 377 32.11 0.69 15.47
N VAL A 378 31.76 1.59 14.56
CA VAL A 378 31.17 2.90 14.91
C VAL A 378 29.86 2.74 15.70
N ALA A 379 29.09 1.68 15.44
CA ALA A 379 27.86 1.38 16.17
C ALA A 379 28.11 0.70 17.52
N ILE A 380 29.08 -0.23 17.60
CA ILE A 380 29.24 -1.11 18.78
C ILE A 380 30.36 -0.71 19.75
N LYS A 381 31.22 0.25 19.40
CA LYS A 381 32.24 0.77 20.31
C LYS A 381 31.57 1.33 21.58
N GLY A 382 32.08 0.96 22.75
CA GLY A 382 31.50 1.30 24.05
C GLY A 382 30.38 0.37 24.55
N GLN A 383 29.99 -0.67 23.81
CA GLN A 383 29.10 -1.70 24.38
C GLN A 383 29.81 -2.43 25.53
N ARG A 384 29.10 -2.75 26.62
CA ARG A 384 29.65 -3.50 27.78
C ARG A 384 30.35 -4.80 27.40
N ASN A 385 29.86 -5.49 26.36
CA ASN A 385 30.40 -6.77 25.89
C ASN A 385 31.39 -6.61 24.72
N PHE A 386 31.77 -5.38 24.37
CA PHE A 386 32.76 -5.11 23.33
C PHE A 386 34.17 -5.37 23.85
N LYS A 387 34.93 -6.20 23.14
CA LYS A 387 36.32 -6.56 23.49
C LYS A 387 37.24 -6.20 22.32
N PRO A 388 38.04 -5.12 22.40
CA PRO A 388 38.96 -4.75 21.31
C PRO A 388 39.88 -5.88 20.86
N ASN A 389 40.40 -6.68 21.82
CA ASN A 389 41.27 -7.84 21.53
C ASN A 389 40.62 -8.90 20.63
N SER A 390 39.28 -9.05 20.64
CA SER A 390 38.64 -10.01 19.72
C SER A 390 38.66 -9.53 18.27
N ILE A 391 38.66 -8.21 18.05
CA ILE A 391 38.78 -7.62 16.71
C ILE A 391 40.19 -7.83 16.18
N ASP A 392 41.20 -7.66 17.03
CA ASP A 392 42.59 -7.84 16.61
C ASP A 392 42.87 -9.32 16.28
N ARG A 393 42.40 -10.26 17.11
CA ARG A 393 42.46 -11.70 16.80
C ARG A 393 41.73 -12.05 15.51
N TYR A 394 40.57 -11.44 15.24
CA TYR A 394 39.84 -11.65 13.99
C TYR A 394 40.61 -11.18 12.76
N LEU A 395 41.27 -10.03 12.83
CA LEU A 395 42.07 -9.50 11.72
C LEU A 395 43.34 -10.32 11.46
N LEU A 396 43.86 -10.99 12.49
CA LEU A 396 45.01 -11.89 12.41
C LEU A 396 44.63 -13.36 12.13
N ASN A 397 43.35 -13.66 11.87
CA ASN A 397 42.82 -15.02 11.69
C ASN A 397 43.17 -15.98 12.85
N ASN A 398 43.13 -15.46 14.08
CA ASN A 398 43.46 -16.15 15.33
C ASN A 398 42.24 -16.37 16.25
N LEU A 399 41.04 -16.42 15.66
CA LEU A 399 39.81 -16.81 16.36
C LEU A 399 39.50 -18.29 16.10
N SER A 400 38.77 -18.91 17.02
CA SER A 400 38.11 -20.18 16.73
C SER A 400 36.93 -19.97 15.76
N ASP A 401 36.55 -20.99 14.99
CA ASP A 401 35.43 -20.93 14.04
C ASP A 401 34.13 -20.42 14.67
N ALA A 402 33.86 -20.79 15.92
CA ALA A 402 32.67 -20.35 16.66
C ALA A 402 32.73 -18.86 17.04
N GLU A 403 33.90 -18.36 17.48
CA GLU A 403 34.12 -16.94 17.77
C GLU A 403 34.04 -16.09 16.51
N GLU A 404 34.65 -16.55 15.42
CA GLU A 404 34.63 -15.87 14.12
C GLU A 404 33.21 -15.73 13.60
N LYS A 405 32.45 -16.84 13.53
CA LYS A 405 31.06 -16.82 13.10
C LYS A 405 30.20 -15.87 13.95
N SER A 406 30.36 -15.90 15.28
CA SER A 406 29.64 -14.99 16.17
C SER A 406 29.96 -13.52 15.90
N LEU A 407 31.22 -13.20 15.63
CA LEU A 407 31.64 -11.84 15.30
C LEU A 407 31.13 -11.40 13.92
N GLU A 408 31.18 -12.27 12.92
CA GLU A 408 30.62 -12.01 11.59
C GLU A 408 29.11 -11.73 11.64
N GLU A 409 28.36 -12.49 12.43
CA GLU A 409 26.93 -12.23 12.67
C GLU A 409 26.72 -10.85 13.32
N LYS A 410 27.56 -10.50 14.30
CA LYS A 410 27.53 -9.18 14.92
C LYS A 410 27.82 -8.08 13.90
N ILE A 411 28.85 -8.22 13.06
CA ILE A 411 29.17 -7.26 12.00
C ILE A 411 27.98 -7.14 11.04
N ARG A 412 27.38 -8.25 10.60
CA ARG A 412 26.23 -8.26 9.70
C ARG A 412 25.02 -7.54 10.28
N HIS A 413 24.77 -7.65 11.59
CA HIS A 413 23.66 -6.98 12.26
C HIS A 413 23.93 -5.50 12.53
N TYR A 414 25.16 -5.10 12.86
CA TYR A 414 25.47 -3.73 13.27
C TYR A 414 26.06 -2.84 12.16
N ALA A 415 26.62 -3.39 11.07
CA ALA A 415 27.08 -2.57 9.95
C ALA A 415 25.96 -1.66 9.39
N PRO A 416 24.71 -2.15 9.19
CA PRO A 416 23.60 -1.30 8.76
C PRO A 416 23.27 -0.19 9.78
N SER A 417 23.29 -0.49 11.07
CA SER A 417 23.14 0.51 12.14
C SER A 417 24.25 1.56 12.10
N GLY A 418 25.49 1.15 11.85
CA GLY A 418 26.63 2.04 11.66
C GLY A 418 26.47 2.96 10.46
N VAL A 419 25.90 2.47 9.35
CA VAL A 419 25.58 3.29 8.18
C VAL A 419 24.54 4.37 8.53
N PHE A 420 23.42 3.99 9.17
CA PHE A 420 22.40 4.96 9.56
C PHE A 420 22.98 6.03 10.50
N LYS A 421 23.76 5.61 11.50
CA LYS A 421 24.46 6.53 12.39
C LYS A 421 25.34 7.52 11.63
N LEU A 422 26.23 7.02 10.77
CA LEU A 422 27.16 7.85 10.00
C LEU A 422 26.45 8.84 9.07
N ASN A 423 25.36 8.41 8.42
CA ASN A 423 24.54 9.29 7.57
C ASN A 423 23.78 10.34 8.39
N ILE A 424 23.33 10.00 9.61
CA ILE A 424 22.61 10.94 10.46
C ILE A 424 23.56 11.96 11.11
N THR A 425 24.74 11.54 11.58
CA THR A 425 25.65 12.39 12.37
C THR A 425 26.51 13.31 11.52
N SER A 426 26.66 13.04 10.22
CA SER A 426 27.49 13.85 9.33
C SER A 426 26.83 14.05 7.97
N ALA A 427 26.59 15.31 7.60
CA ALA A 427 26.11 15.68 6.26
C ALA A 427 27.12 15.34 5.14
N TYR A 428 28.38 15.06 5.48
CA TYR A 428 29.40 14.62 4.52
C TYR A 428 29.31 13.12 4.19
N ASN A 429 28.52 12.36 4.94
CA ASN A 429 28.26 10.96 4.66
C ASN A 429 26.88 10.81 4.00
N ASN A 430 26.85 10.12 2.88
CA ASN A 430 25.62 9.80 2.14
C ASN A 430 25.72 8.38 1.59
N ILE A 431 25.98 7.42 2.47
CA ILE A 431 26.11 6.02 2.09
C ILE A 431 24.74 5.55 1.57
N PRO A 432 24.64 5.06 0.31
CA PRO A 432 23.35 4.91 -0.38
C PRO A 432 22.57 3.66 0.07
N ILE A 433 22.21 3.57 1.36
CA ILE A 433 21.62 2.38 1.99
C ILE A 433 20.19 2.05 1.53
N TYR A 434 19.48 3.03 0.97
CA TYR A 434 18.14 2.89 0.39
C TYR A 434 18.15 2.57 -1.12
N SER A 435 19.32 2.35 -1.71
CA SER A 435 19.45 2.02 -3.13
C SER A 435 19.26 0.53 -3.41
N GLY A 436 18.91 0.20 -4.66
CA GLY A 436 18.63 -1.15 -5.11
C GLY A 436 17.14 -1.46 -5.21
N PHE A 437 16.77 -2.24 -6.21
CA PHE A 437 15.38 -2.59 -6.46
C PHE A 437 14.78 -3.40 -5.30
N ASP A 438 15.56 -4.28 -4.70
CA ASP A 438 15.13 -5.04 -3.52
C ASP A 438 14.84 -4.15 -2.31
N ARG A 439 15.53 -3.01 -2.19
CA ARG A 439 15.23 -2.01 -1.16
C ARG A 439 13.92 -1.33 -1.50
N PHE A 440 13.67 -1.00 -2.77
CA PHE A 440 12.39 -0.41 -3.18
C PHE A 440 11.23 -1.37 -2.93
N MET A 441 11.43 -2.68 -3.09
CA MET A 441 10.44 -3.69 -2.72
C MET A 441 10.14 -3.66 -1.21
N ILE A 442 11.17 -3.59 -0.35
CA ILE A 442 10.95 -3.52 1.10
C ILE A 442 10.33 -2.17 1.51
N LEU A 443 10.86 -1.06 0.99
CA LEU A 443 10.37 0.30 1.24
C LEU A 443 8.90 0.46 0.81
N SER A 444 8.50 -0.15 -0.30
CA SER A 444 7.12 -0.10 -0.76
C SER A 444 6.19 -1.00 0.05
N SER A 445 6.71 -2.01 0.76
CA SER A 445 5.90 -2.97 1.54
C SER A 445 4.76 -3.55 0.70
N SER A 446 5.11 -4.09 -0.48
CA SER A 446 4.16 -4.66 -1.44
C SER A 446 3.10 -3.67 -1.96
N ASN A 447 3.33 -2.37 -1.81
CA ASN A 447 2.46 -1.33 -2.35
C ASN A 447 2.90 -0.91 -3.75
N VAL A 448 2.11 -1.25 -4.77
CA VAL A 448 2.43 -0.96 -6.17
C VAL A 448 2.60 0.54 -6.42
N ARG A 449 1.77 1.39 -5.80
CA ARG A 449 1.86 2.85 -5.95
C ARG A 449 3.16 3.40 -5.37
N HIS A 450 3.56 2.97 -4.18
CA HIS A 450 4.83 3.41 -3.57
C HIS A 450 6.03 2.97 -4.40
N PHE A 451 6.01 1.72 -4.87
CA PHE A 451 7.06 1.20 -5.74
C PHE A 451 7.20 1.99 -7.04
N LEU A 452 6.08 2.24 -7.75
CA LEU A 452 6.09 3.03 -8.98
C LEU A 452 6.55 4.49 -8.74
N GLU A 453 6.23 5.08 -7.58
CA GLU A 453 6.76 6.42 -7.24
C GLU A 453 8.28 6.40 -7.03
N LEU A 454 8.81 5.40 -6.33
CA LEU A 454 10.26 5.25 -6.15
C LEU A 454 10.98 5.11 -7.51
N CYS A 455 10.45 4.28 -8.41
CA CYS A 455 10.95 4.14 -9.78
C CYS A 455 10.84 5.45 -10.56
N TYR A 456 9.68 6.11 -10.53
CA TYR A 456 9.45 7.38 -11.22
C TYR A 456 10.46 8.45 -10.79
N GLN A 457 10.65 8.66 -9.48
CA GLN A 457 11.63 9.63 -8.96
C GLN A 457 13.06 9.27 -9.36
N THR A 458 13.38 7.97 -9.38
CA THR A 458 14.69 7.47 -9.80
C THR A 458 14.98 7.80 -11.25
N PHE A 459 14.07 7.44 -12.16
CA PHE A 459 14.20 7.76 -13.58
C PHE A 459 14.22 9.29 -13.80
N GLN A 460 13.39 10.04 -13.09
CA GLN A 460 13.36 11.50 -13.21
C GLN A 460 14.71 12.13 -12.84
N LEU A 461 15.35 11.70 -11.75
CA LEU A 461 16.68 12.19 -11.36
C LEU A 461 17.77 11.74 -12.35
N HIS A 462 17.75 10.46 -12.73
CA HIS A 462 18.73 9.88 -13.67
C HIS A 462 18.72 10.62 -15.00
N LEU A 463 17.53 10.85 -15.55
CA LEU A 463 17.36 11.51 -16.84
C LEU A 463 17.76 12.99 -16.79
N LYS A 464 17.42 13.71 -15.72
CA LYS A 464 17.88 15.08 -15.51
C LYS A 464 19.41 15.19 -15.44
N SER A 465 20.09 14.19 -14.89
CA SER A 465 21.55 14.17 -14.83
C SER A 465 22.22 13.94 -16.20
N LYS A 466 21.45 13.45 -17.18
CA LYS A 466 21.88 13.20 -18.56
C LYS A 466 21.36 14.23 -19.56
N ASP A 467 20.74 15.31 -19.07
CA ASP A 467 20.16 16.35 -19.91
C ASP A 467 21.24 17.01 -20.78
N GLY A 468 21.01 17.05 -22.10
CA GLY A 468 22.00 17.48 -23.11
C GLY A 468 22.72 16.36 -23.87
N GLN A 469 22.59 15.08 -23.47
CA GLN A 469 23.07 13.95 -24.28
C GLN A 469 22.07 13.64 -25.41
N GLN A 470 22.48 13.83 -26.66
CA GLN A 470 21.70 13.37 -27.81
C GLN A 470 21.81 11.85 -27.94
N ASN A 471 20.68 11.16 -28.10
CA ASN A 471 20.53 9.70 -28.26
C ASN A 471 20.88 8.86 -27.02
N LEU A 472 20.01 8.87 -26.01
CA LEU A 472 20.04 7.84 -24.95
C LEU A 472 19.43 6.54 -25.49
N GLU A 473 20.22 5.47 -25.50
CA GLU A 473 19.71 4.12 -25.78
C GLU A 473 18.91 3.57 -24.59
N LEU A 474 18.07 2.56 -24.82
CA LEU A 474 17.28 1.92 -23.76
C LEU A 474 18.16 1.37 -22.63
N ASP A 475 19.33 0.83 -22.97
CA ASP A 475 20.27 0.25 -22.00
C ASP A 475 20.87 1.33 -21.07
N ASP A 476 21.09 2.54 -21.58
CA ASP A 476 21.56 3.70 -20.80
C ASP A 476 20.54 4.21 -19.77
N LEU A 477 19.26 3.87 -19.95
CA LEU A 477 18.19 4.22 -19.01
C LEU A 477 18.25 3.39 -17.72
N PHE A 478 18.77 2.17 -17.80
CA PHE A 478 18.74 1.20 -16.71
C PHE A 478 20.05 1.14 -15.91
N ASN A 479 21.14 1.72 -16.41
CA ASN A 479 22.38 1.88 -15.64
C ASN A 479 22.30 3.07 -14.67
N ILE A 480 21.56 2.90 -13.58
CA ILE A 480 21.29 3.94 -12.59
C ILE A 480 22.23 3.79 -11.40
N SER A 481 22.87 4.89 -10.99
CA SER A 481 23.77 4.87 -9.84
C SER A 481 23.02 4.65 -8.51
N ASN A 482 23.69 3.99 -7.54
CA ASN A 482 23.15 3.81 -6.19
C ASN A 482 22.84 5.16 -5.50
N ASP A 483 23.68 6.18 -5.73
CA ASP A 483 23.43 7.53 -5.19
C ASP A 483 22.14 8.15 -5.76
N THR A 484 21.88 7.99 -7.07
CA THR A 484 20.63 8.42 -7.71
C THR A 484 19.41 7.74 -7.08
N MET A 485 19.45 6.40 -6.92
CA MET A 485 18.35 5.64 -6.31
C MET A 485 18.14 6.04 -4.84
N HIS A 486 19.21 6.23 -4.08
CA HIS A 486 19.14 6.66 -2.69
C HIS A 486 18.51 8.06 -2.54
N LYS A 487 18.93 9.01 -3.38
CA LYS A 487 18.34 10.35 -3.45
C LYS A 487 16.87 10.29 -3.83
N ALA A 488 16.49 9.46 -4.81
CA ALA A 488 15.10 9.27 -5.19
C ALA A 488 14.24 8.71 -4.06
N ALA A 489 14.78 7.76 -3.28
CA ALA A 489 14.11 7.23 -2.09
C ALA A 489 13.86 8.33 -1.03
N ASN A 490 14.86 9.18 -0.76
CA ASN A 490 14.72 10.32 0.15
C ASN A 490 13.64 11.32 -0.32
N ILE A 491 13.65 11.69 -1.61
CA ILE A 491 12.65 12.59 -2.21
C ILE A 491 11.25 11.98 -2.13
N THR A 492 11.11 10.71 -2.52
CA THR A 492 9.83 9.97 -2.47
C THR A 492 9.28 9.94 -1.05
N SER A 493 10.12 9.57 -0.09
CA SER A 493 9.77 9.47 1.32
C SER A 493 9.30 10.80 1.90
N ALA A 494 10.04 11.88 1.64
CA ALA A 494 9.67 13.22 2.09
C ALA A 494 8.35 13.70 1.46
N LYS A 495 8.15 13.41 0.16
CA LYS A 495 6.90 13.73 -0.53
C LYS A 495 5.71 13.01 0.09
N LEU A 496 5.80 11.69 0.26
CA LEU A 496 4.71 10.88 0.82
C LEU A 496 4.44 11.23 2.30
N LEU A 497 5.47 11.61 3.05
CA LEU A 497 5.33 12.12 4.42
C LEU A 497 4.47 13.40 4.45
N ASN A 498 4.69 14.33 3.52
CA ASN A 498 3.90 15.56 3.40
C ASN A 498 2.44 15.26 3.01
N GLU A 499 2.20 14.24 2.18
CA GLU A 499 0.86 13.79 1.79
C GLU A 499 0.02 13.29 2.97
N VAL A 500 0.63 12.82 4.08
CA VAL A 500 -0.09 12.30 5.26
C VAL A 500 -1.08 13.33 5.81
N THR A 501 -0.76 14.62 5.74
CA THR A 501 -1.65 15.70 6.19
C THR A 501 -3.00 15.73 5.46
N SER A 502 -3.06 15.19 4.24
CA SER A 502 -4.28 15.10 3.42
C SER A 502 -5.20 13.92 3.78
N PHE A 503 -4.76 13.02 4.67
CA PHE A 503 -5.51 11.81 5.01
C PHE A 503 -6.70 12.13 5.92
N ALA A 504 -7.89 12.30 5.37
CA ALA A 504 -9.09 12.55 6.17
C ALA A 504 -9.52 11.30 6.96
N PRO A 505 -10.05 11.43 8.20
CA PRO A 505 -10.31 12.68 8.92
C PRO A 505 -9.16 13.17 9.81
N MET A 506 -8.12 12.35 10.07
CA MET A 506 -7.11 12.62 11.12
C MET A 506 -5.71 13.00 10.60
N GLY A 507 -5.58 13.46 9.35
CA GLY A 507 -4.29 13.58 8.66
C GLY A 507 -3.23 14.40 9.39
N GLN A 508 -3.61 15.50 10.04
CA GLN A 508 -2.68 16.29 10.87
C GLN A 508 -2.14 15.47 12.05
N ARG A 509 -3.01 14.76 12.76
CA ARG A 509 -2.63 13.89 13.90
C ARG A 509 -1.77 12.73 13.44
N LEU A 510 -2.12 12.10 12.31
CA LEU A 510 -1.30 11.05 11.70
C LEU A 510 0.08 11.57 11.32
N ASN A 511 0.18 12.76 10.75
CA ASN A 511 1.48 13.36 10.42
C ASN A 511 2.33 13.60 11.67
N ILE A 512 1.74 14.11 12.76
CA ILE A 512 2.43 14.25 14.06
C ILE A 512 2.96 12.90 14.54
N ILE A 513 2.15 11.84 14.47
CA ILE A 513 2.57 10.49 14.86
C ILE A 513 3.76 10.01 14.04
N VAL A 514 3.73 10.19 12.71
CA VAL A 514 4.86 9.80 11.85
C VAL A 514 6.13 10.57 12.21
N GLN A 515 6.03 11.88 12.40
CA GLN A 515 7.17 12.73 12.76
C GLN A 515 7.77 12.30 14.11
N ARG A 516 6.93 12.08 15.13
CA ARG A 516 7.37 11.67 16.47
C ARG A 516 8.00 10.29 16.48
N LEU A 517 7.39 9.31 15.83
CA LEU A 517 7.97 7.97 15.71
C LEU A 517 9.27 7.99 14.91
N GLY A 518 9.31 8.72 13.80
CA GLY A 518 10.51 8.89 12.98
C GLY A 518 11.66 9.54 13.74
N GLU A 519 11.41 10.62 14.48
CA GLU A 519 12.38 11.29 15.35
C GLU A 519 12.86 10.36 16.47
N LEU A 520 11.95 9.63 17.14
CA LEU A 520 12.30 8.68 18.19
C LEU A 520 13.20 7.56 17.68
N PHE A 521 12.87 6.96 16.54
CA PHE A 521 13.70 5.92 15.94
C PHE A 521 15.03 6.49 15.43
N ARG A 522 15.05 7.71 14.91
CA ARG A 522 16.29 8.40 14.51
C ARG A 522 17.23 8.58 15.69
N ILE A 523 16.74 9.02 16.84
CA ILE A 523 17.52 9.13 18.08
C ILE A 523 18.14 7.78 18.45
N LYS A 524 17.39 6.67 18.34
CA LYS A 524 17.91 5.32 18.61
C LYS A 524 19.06 4.92 17.66
N HIS A 525 19.06 5.38 16.42
CA HIS A 525 20.15 5.13 15.47
C HIS A 525 21.37 6.05 15.66
N GLN A 526 21.25 7.15 16.41
CA GLN A 526 22.36 8.06 16.71
C GLN A 526 23.20 7.62 17.91
N LEU A 527 22.70 6.68 18.73
CA LEU A 527 23.30 6.35 20.01
C LEU A 527 24.74 5.81 19.89
N THR A 528 25.50 6.05 20.95
CA THR A 528 26.84 5.49 21.13
C THR A 528 26.95 4.98 22.57
N PRO A 529 27.12 3.66 22.79
CA PRO A 529 26.95 2.58 21.82
C PRO A 529 25.49 2.42 21.36
N ILE A 530 25.29 1.83 20.18
CA ILE A 530 23.99 1.26 19.79
C ILE A 530 23.89 -0.12 20.44
N THR A 531 22.99 -0.30 21.40
CA THR A 531 22.80 -1.60 22.09
C THR A 531 21.94 -2.55 21.27
N GLU A 532 20.82 -2.08 20.73
CA GLU A 532 19.89 -2.84 19.91
C GLU A 532 19.87 -2.26 18.49
N PRO A 533 20.29 -3.03 17.47
CA PRO A 533 20.38 -2.51 16.11
C PRO A 533 18.98 -2.34 15.50
N GLU A 534 18.80 -1.24 14.76
CA GLU A 534 17.65 -1.02 13.87
C GLU A 534 16.27 -1.11 14.56
N ILE A 535 16.11 -0.39 15.67
CA ILE A 535 14.80 -0.20 16.29
C ILE A 535 13.94 0.69 15.39
N ASN A 536 12.88 0.12 14.80
CA ASN A 536 11.96 0.82 13.89
C ASN A 536 10.50 0.33 13.95
N HIS A 537 10.19 -0.54 14.90
CA HIS A 537 8.85 -1.01 15.19
C HIS A 537 8.65 -1.09 16.69
N PHE A 538 7.40 -1.25 17.10
CA PHE A 538 7.03 -1.26 18.50
C PHE A 538 5.95 -2.27 18.82
N GLY A 539 6.02 -2.79 20.05
CA GLY A 539 4.94 -3.52 20.68
C GLY A 539 4.28 -2.64 21.74
N ILE A 540 3.00 -2.89 22.00
CA ILE A 540 2.27 -2.20 23.06
C ILE A 540 2.36 -3.08 24.32
N VAL A 541 2.43 -2.49 25.50
CA VAL A 541 2.38 -3.20 26.79
C VAL A 541 1.22 -2.61 27.59
N THR A 542 0.04 -3.16 27.36
CA THR A 542 -1.19 -2.80 28.07
C THR A 542 -2.21 -3.94 27.93
N ASP A 543 -3.12 -4.04 28.91
CA ASP A 543 -4.25 -4.97 28.87
C ASP A 543 -5.40 -4.43 28.00
N SER A 544 -5.48 -3.10 27.83
CA SER A 544 -6.47 -2.44 26.97
C SER A 544 -6.00 -1.05 26.52
N LEU A 545 -6.40 -0.64 25.32
CA LEU A 545 -6.32 0.74 24.85
C LEU A 545 -7.69 1.40 25.01
N ASP A 546 -7.73 2.70 25.33
CA ASP A 546 -8.99 3.44 25.29
C ASP A 546 -9.54 3.59 23.85
N GLU A 547 -10.82 3.90 23.73
CA GLU A 547 -11.52 3.99 22.45
C GLU A 547 -10.89 5.02 21.49
N GLN A 548 -10.42 6.16 22.02
CA GLN A 548 -9.82 7.20 21.20
C GLN A 548 -8.46 6.76 20.65
N MET A 549 -7.63 6.13 21.49
CA MET A 549 -6.33 5.60 21.12
C MET A 549 -6.47 4.50 20.08
N GLN A 550 -7.42 3.58 20.28
CA GLN A 550 -7.72 2.52 19.34
C GLN A 550 -8.19 3.07 18.00
N LYS A 551 -9.03 4.11 18.01
CA LYS A 551 -9.46 4.81 16.80
C LYS A 551 -8.28 5.42 16.03
N VAL A 552 -7.37 6.09 16.72
CA VAL A 552 -6.17 6.69 16.08
C VAL A 552 -5.25 5.62 15.51
N LEU A 553 -5.02 4.54 16.25
CA LEU A 553 -4.21 3.41 15.80
C LEU A 553 -4.82 2.76 14.54
N ASN A 554 -6.13 2.52 14.55
CA ASN A 554 -6.85 1.98 13.38
C ASN A 554 -6.77 2.92 12.17
N GLN A 555 -6.88 4.24 12.37
CA GLN A 555 -6.68 5.21 11.29
C GLN A 555 -5.25 5.18 10.74
N ALA A 556 -4.24 5.03 11.61
CA ALA A 556 -2.86 4.89 11.18
C ALA A 556 -2.62 3.61 10.36
N LEU A 557 -3.29 2.51 10.69
CA LEU A 557 -3.27 1.28 9.91
C LEU A 557 -4.03 1.43 8.58
N CYS A 558 -5.24 1.98 8.60
CA CYS A 558 -6.08 2.17 7.41
C CYS A 558 -5.41 3.00 6.31
N TRP A 559 -4.65 4.03 6.72
CA TRP A 559 -3.88 4.87 5.81
C TRP A 559 -2.49 4.34 5.49
N ASN A 560 -2.13 3.13 5.94
CA ASN A 560 -0.79 2.54 5.80
C ASN A 560 0.32 3.44 6.37
N VAL A 561 0.00 4.25 7.38
CA VAL A 561 1.00 4.99 8.15
C VAL A 561 1.81 4.01 9.02
N LEU A 562 1.10 3.08 9.63
CA LEU A 562 1.65 1.94 10.34
C LEU A 562 1.30 0.64 9.61
N ILE A 563 2.17 -0.35 9.74
CA ILE A 563 1.95 -1.73 9.28
C ILE A 563 1.85 -2.62 10.51
N GLN A 564 0.82 -3.45 10.56
CA GLN A 564 0.61 -4.43 11.61
C GLN A 564 1.28 -5.75 11.24
N HIS A 565 1.93 -6.39 12.21
CA HIS A 565 2.57 -7.69 12.04
C HIS A 565 2.17 -8.62 13.17
N GLU A 566 1.92 -9.89 12.87
CA GLU A 566 1.75 -10.91 13.91
C GLU A 566 3.07 -11.20 14.65
N VAL A 567 2.98 -11.45 15.96
CA VAL A 567 4.14 -11.75 16.80
C VAL A 567 4.57 -13.20 16.58
N THR A 568 5.73 -13.40 15.95
CA THR A 568 6.22 -14.74 15.55
C THR A 568 6.95 -15.52 16.65
N LYS A 569 7.25 -14.92 17.81
CA LYS A 569 8.00 -15.57 18.92
C LYS A 569 7.55 -15.04 20.29
N GLU A 570 6.69 -15.79 20.97
CA GLU A 570 6.41 -15.63 22.39
C GLU A 570 7.62 -16.15 23.19
N LYS A 571 8.44 -15.25 23.72
CA LYS A 571 9.52 -15.66 24.65
C LYS A 571 9.05 -15.74 26.11
N ASN A 572 7.89 -15.18 26.45
CA ASN A 572 7.30 -15.19 27.79
C ASN A 572 5.76 -15.24 27.68
N ASN A 573 5.10 -16.12 28.44
CA ASN A 573 3.64 -16.36 28.50
C ASN A 573 2.78 -15.16 29.00
N ILE A 574 3.31 -13.93 28.99
CA ILE A 574 2.67 -12.74 29.59
C ILE A 574 2.45 -11.63 28.54
N ASP A 575 3.02 -11.72 27.33
CA ASP A 575 2.70 -10.76 26.26
C ASP A 575 1.31 -11.07 25.67
N ILE A 576 0.27 -10.42 26.22
CA ILE A 576 -1.13 -10.50 25.74
C ILE A 576 -1.28 -9.90 24.32
N ASN A 577 -0.27 -9.15 23.84
CA ASN A 577 -0.34 -8.44 22.57
C ASN A 577 0.07 -9.32 21.38
N LYS A 578 -0.94 -9.65 20.56
CA LYS A 578 -0.82 -10.46 19.33
C LYS A 578 -0.04 -9.79 18.20
N TYR A 579 0.16 -8.46 18.28
CA TYR A 579 0.66 -7.69 17.16
C TYR A 579 1.77 -6.71 17.54
N ASP A 580 2.72 -6.56 16.62
CA ASP A 580 3.71 -5.48 16.60
C ASP A 580 3.34 -4.48 15.48
N TYR A 581 3.68 -3.21 15.68
CA TYR A 581 3.38 -2.12 14.77
C TYR A 581 4.67 -1.49 14.25
N GLN A 582 4.82 -1.40 12.94
CA GLN A 582 6.00 -0.82 12.29
C GLN A 582 5.61 0.49 11.61
N LEU A 583 6.45 1.54 11.74
CA LEU A 583 6.31 2.71 10.89
C LEU A 583 6.56 2.28 9.44
N ASN A 584 5.63 2.61 8.53
CA ASN A 584 5.74 2.13 7.15
C ASN A 584 7.14 2.43 6.58
N PRO A 585 7.89 1.42 6.10
CA PRO A 585 9.24 1.57 5.56
C PRO A 585 9.40 2.67 4.53
N ILE A 586 8.33 3.05 3.81
CA ILE A 586 8.37 4.14 2.83
C ILE A 586 8.76 5.49 3.46
N TYR A 587 8.52 5.69 4.76
CA TYR A 587 8.90 6.90 5.50
C TYR A 587 10.33 6.84 6.06
N ALA A 588 10.96 5.67 6.09
CA ALA A 588 12.28 5.48 6.70
C ALA A 588 13.37 6.40 6.09
N PRO A 589 13.43 6.62 4.76
CA PRO A 589 14.43 7.51 4.16
C PRO A 589 14.35 8.96 4.65
N ALA A 590 13.16 9.52 4.83
CA ALA A 590 12.97 10.90 5.32
C ALA A 590 13.58 11.12 6.72
N PHE A 591 13.66 10.08 7.54
CA PHE A 591 14.22 10.14 8.89
C PHE A 591 15.66 9.60 8.99
N GLY A 592 16.19 8.99 7.91
CA GLY A 592 17.51 8.36 7.95
C GLY A 592 17.55 7.07 8.80
N ILE A 593 16.42 6.37 8.96
CA ILE A 593 16.29 5.19 9.84
C ILE A 593 16.17 3.87 9.05
N SER A 594 16.26 2.73 9.73
CA SER A 594 16.11 1.44 9.07
C SER A 594 14.72 1.17 8.50
N TYR A 595 14.71 0.59 7.30
CA TYR A 595 13.53 0.04 6.62
C TYR A 595 13.21 -1.41 7.04
N ARG A 596 14.10 -2.06 7.81
CA ARG A 596 14.00 -3.50 8.13
C ARG A 596 13.45 -3.72 9.53
N LYS A 597 12.50 -4.64 9.69
CA LYS A 597 11.99 -5.04 11.01
C LYS A 597 13.02 -5.93 11.73
N MET A 598 13.77 -5.36 12.68
CA MET A 598 14.84 -6.07 13.43
C MET A 598 14.55 -6.13 14.93
N HIS A 599 14.63 -4.99 15.64
CA HIS A 599 14.35 -4.90 17.08
C HIS A 599 13.16 -3.98 17.36
N LYS A 600 12.41 -4.27 18.42
CA LYS A 600 11.23 -3.49 18.81
C LYS A 600 11.43 -2.70 20.08
N LYS A 601 10.84 -1.52 20.14
CA LYS A 601 10.60 -0.80 21.41
C LYS A 601 9.26 -1.26 21.97
N LYS A 602 9.21 -1.61 23.24
CA LYS A 602 7.93 -1.78 23.94
C LYS A 602 7.48 -0.42 24.47
N PHE A 603 6.24 -0.01 24.20
CA PHE A 603 5.65 1.21 24.75
C PHE A 603 4.58 0.89 25.78
N SER A 604 4.59 1.62 26.90
CA SER A 604 3.46 1.66 27.82
C SER A 604 2.29 2.46 27.22
N SER A 605 1.10 2.35 27.82
CA SER A 605 -0.05 3.17 27.42
C SER A 605 0.23 4.68 27.57
N GLU A 606 0.97 5.08 28.60
CA GLU A 606 1.36 6.49 28.81
C GLU A 606 2.33 6.99 27.73
N GLU A 607 3.33 6.18 27.37
CA GLU A 607 4.26 6.54 26.29
C GLU A 607 3.54 6.67 24.94
N LEU A 608 2.57 5.79 24.66
CA LEU A 608 1.74 5.88 23.46
C LEU A 608 0.86 7.12 23.45
N ASP A 609 0.27 7.49 24.59
CA ASP A 609 -0.50 8.73 24.70
C ASP A 609 0.36 9.96 24.42
N ILE A 610 1.61 9.96 24.91
CA ILE A 610 2.59 11.01 24.58
C ILE A 610 2.85 11.06 23.07
N LEU A 611 3.01 9.91 22.42
CA LEU A 611 3.26 9.85 20.99
C LEU A 611 2.05 10.32 20.17
N PHE A 612 0.83 9.90 20.53
CA PHE A 612 -0.35 10.04 19.66
C PHE A 612 -1.20 11.27 19.96
N ASN A 613 -1.19 11.74 21.22
CA ASN A 613 -2.21 12.66 21.73
C ASN A 613 -1.61 13.90 22.41
N ALA A 614 -0.44 13.77 23.05
CA ALA A 614 0.12 14.84 23.85
C ALA A 614 0.49 16.09 23.04
N ASN A 615 0.56 17.23 23.72
CA ASN A 615 0.99 18.49 23.13
C ASN A 615 2.50 18.49 22.84
N ASN A 616 2.99 19.55 22.19
CA ASN A 616 4.40 19.63 21.79
C ASN A 616 5.36 19.72 22.99
N GLU A 617 4.97 20.34 24.10
CA GLU A 617 5.82 20.46 25.29
C GLU A 617 6.06 19.12 25.97
N GLN A 618 5.00 18.31 26.12
CA GLN A 618 5.07 16.96 26.67
C GLN A 618 5.94 16.06 25.77
N TRP A 619 5.76 16.15 24.46
CA TRP A 619 6.60 15.45 23.49
C TRP A 619 8.09 15.81 23.64
N ILE A 620 8.41 17.11 23.66
CA ILE A 620 9.80 17.58 23.80
C ILE A 620 10.42 17.06 25.09
N LYS A 621 9.69 17.12 26.22
CA LYS A 621 10.18 16.57 27.49
C LYS A 621 10.48 15.07 27.39
N TYR A 622 9.59 14.29 26.77
CA TYR A 622 9.79 12.86 26.58
C TYR A 622 10.99 12.57 25.67
N ARG A 623 11.09 13.26 24.53
CA ARG A 623 12.21 13.15 23.60
C ARG A 623 13.54 13.48 24.28
N ASP A 624 13.62 14.60 25.00
CA ASP A 624 14.85 15.02 25.67
C ASP A 624 15.22 14.05 26.81
N SER A 625 14.24 13.43 27.48
CA SER A 625 14.49 12.38 28.47
C SER A 625 15.14 11.14 27.84
N MET A 626 14.73 10.82 26.61
CA MET A 626 15.32 9.73 25.84
C MET A 626 16.75 10.06 25.44
N GLU A 627 17.10 11.32 25.16
CA GLU A 627 18.49 11.73 24.90
C GLU A 627 19.35 11.74 26.19
N LYS A 628 18.81 12.27 27.30
CA LYS A 628 19.53 12.43 28.59
C LYS A 628 19.74 11.13 29.36
N ASN A 629 18.76 10.23 29.37
CA ASN A 629 18.94 8.89 29.95
C ASN A 629 20.06 8.12 29.23
N ASN A 630 20.45 8.54 28.02
CA ASN A 630 21.55 7.91 27.30
C ASN A 630 22.93 8.53 27.62
N ASN A 631 23.00 9.83 27.98
CA ASN A 631 24.24 10.46 28.45
C ASN A 631 24.58 10.12 29.92
N SER A 632 23.62 9.63 30.70
CA SER A 632 23.82 9.26 32.11
C SER A 632 24.22 7.79 32.32
N ILE A 633 24.08 6.95 31.28
CA ILE A 633 24.55 5.55 31.32
C ILE A 633 26.10 5.46 31.24
N SER A 634 26.79 6.55 30.88
CA SER A 634 28.25 6.64 31.02
C SER A 634 28.75 7.03 32.42
N PHE A 635 27.85 7.41 33.35
CA PHE A 635 28.25 7.98 34.67
C PHE A 635 27.79 7.19 35.90
N LYS A 636 27.23 5.99 35.74
CA LYS A 636 27.04 5.06 36.86
C LYS A 636 27.80 3.77 36.60
N ALA A 637 29.12 3.85 36.77
CA ALA A 637 29.88 2.73 37.29
C ALA A 637 29.66 2.73 38.81
N ASP A 638 29.13 1.60 39.31
CA ASP A 638 28.74 1.39 40.69
C ASP A 638 29.91 1.64 41.66
N THR A 639 29.84 2.74 42.42
CA THR A 639 30.33 2.77 43.79
C THR A 639 29.28 2.12 44.67
N GLN A 640 29.38 0.80 44.82
CA GLN A 640 28.90 0.07 46.01
C GLN A 640 29.62 -1.29 46.08
N ALA A 641 30.94 -1.21 46.28
CA ALA A 641 31.64 -2.24 47.02
C ALA A 641 31.66 -1.77 48.48
N GLU A 642 30.72 -2.26 49.29
CA GLU A 642 30.91 -2.47 50.73
C GLU A 642 29.70 -3.21 51.32
N LEU A 643 30.02 -4.31 52.03
CA LEU A 643 29.23 -5.09 52.99
C LEU A 643 28.54 -6.38 52.49
N PHE A 644 29.25 -7.47 52.81
CA PHE A 644 28.95 -8.92 52.88
C PHE A 644 29.37 -9.79 51.70
#